data_AF-A0A9P6IPN0-F1
#
_entry.id   AF-A0A9P6IPN0-F1
#
_cell.length_a   1.000
_cell.length_b   1.000
_cell.length_c   1.000
_cell.angle_alpha   90.00
_cell.angle_beta   90.00
_cell.angle_gamma   90.00
#
_symmetry.space_group_name_H-M   'P 1'
#
loop_
_entity.id
_entity.type
_entity.pdbx_description
1 polymer ?
#
loop_
_entity_poly.entity_id
_entity_poly.type
_entity_poly.pdbx_seq_one_letter_code
_entity_poly.pdbx_strand_id
1 'polypeptide(L)'
;MPSSASDPGPQSKNEASTTDRMSRPAGEISSTTTSTSTATPTTIKQVLKRRTVASNGHGVRNGQVRSGKLFDDGLDNISDTSSSSEAIKDPRRQEWQPYCPSFSVAFKVLFLVRALAATYSNISDCDEVFNYWEPMHYLQYGSGLETWEYSPVYAIRSWAYILIHTIPAEIARLAMSANRLQVFFTLRIILGVVSAHCEATFYRAVVEEVDPRIGRYLLFALTTSAGTWIASNAFLPSTFAMYTTMLFFSQMLLPPHQKSDKRTFWAIFWLGLGALLGWPFSAALGIPFALEELLIHSSTFSRKKTVRFRDWRRTRLIRLITTSVLVLICILVPIMIIDHYYYKKLVIVPFNIVLYNVFGGDVGPNIFGTEPWWFYFVNGLLNFNILFPSAVVSTAVLVITSIIIPEAIPSPPSSEGFSLRDPVLWYLLKFMPVHLWIVIFSLQPHKEERFLFAVYPLICFNGVMTLFMIQKLVERALDRYVYRSKTATIHKYASGLVWIILVASAAISLSRVLALHEHYGAPIDVYRKTFDLVKVPTTFTIDGSATATPPEPSPLSPEDSAPVVTSQGITSPEVIRVCVGKEWYRFPSHYFLPEGAKLGQLKSHFDGLLPGEFLEMPSDAELPPVAAQPSAAKDKEHRPLRIDWRWSAERRPGTSFVPVQMNNRNQEVPEHYTPLDKCHYLIDLDYSSRFTENQDGSEDLIEPRYLQDKEHWERMYCKNFLDTQVGAGRNRWVRAFWMPNKVTVALTRGQTKVWGDYCLARRKTTKKEGGEGNGK
;
A
#
# COMPACT_ATOMS: atom_id res chain seq x y z
N MET A 1 29.47 54.00 31.85
CA MET A 1 28.97 54.74 33.03
C MET A 1 27.71 54.03 33.55
N PRO A 2 27.50 53.96 34.87
CA PRO A 2 27.53 52.63 35.49
C PRO A 2 26.42 52.29 36.51
N SER A 3 26.48 51.04 37.01
CA SER A 3 26.23 50.60 38.40
C SER A 3 24.81 50.65 39.00
N SER A 4 24.42 49.80 39.98
CA SER A 4 24.91 48.46 40.43
C SER A 4 24.08 47.97 41.63
N ALA A 5 24.15 46.66 41.95
CA ALA A 5 24.06 46.09 43.31
C ALA A 5 22.71 46.21 44.09
N SER A 6 22.51 45.57 45.26
CA SER A 6 22.59 44.13 45.59
C SER A 6 22.08 43.84 47.03
N ASP A 7 21.10 42.93 47.19
CA ASP A 7 20.78 42.22 48.47
C ASP A 7 20.42 43.10 49.71
N PRO A 8 20.19 42.56 50.93
CA PRO A 8 19.59 41.27 51.36
C PRO A 8 18.46 41.44 52.43
N GLY A 9 17.95 40.33 53.02
CA GLY A 9 17.52 40.31 54.44
C GLY A 9 16.08 39.82 54.81
N PRO A 10 15.93 38.77 55.67
CA PRO A 10 14.64 38.27 56.16
C PRO A 10 14.45 38.31 57.71
N GLN A 11 13.20 38.17 58.21
CA GLN A 11 12.84 37.87 59.60
C GLN A 11 11.56 36.98 59.66
N SER A 12 11.63 35.76 60.23
CA SER A 12 11.25 35.35 61.61
C SER A 12 9.72 35.37 61.89
N LYS A 13 9.04 34.28 62.31
CA LYS A 13 9.10 33.54 63.60
C LYS A 13 8.24 32.23 63.50
N ASN A 14 8.13 31.27 64.45
CA ASN A 14 8.53 31.18 65.87
C ASN A 14 8.69 29.71 66.36
N GLU A 15 9.44 29.50 67.46
CA GLU A 15 9.22 28.56 68.61
C GLU A 15 8.93 27.03 68.40
N ALA A 16 9.37 26.10 69.28
CA ALA A 16 10.26 26.14 70.46
C ALA A 16 10.75 24.73 70.91
N SER A 17 11.87 24.68 71.67
CA SER A 17 12.24 23.72 72.76
C SER A 17 12.24 22.18 72.52
N THR A 18 13.07 21.31 73.10
CA THR A 18 14.39 21.22 73.83
C THR A 18 14.67 19.68 74.00
N THR A 19 15.71 19.05 74.58
CA THR A 19 16.98 19.28 75.34
C THR A 19 17.81 17.97 75.23
N ASP A 20 19.06 17.72 75.68
CA ASP A 20 20.18 18.49 76.26
C ASP A 20 21.53 17.74 76.02
N ARG A 21 22.66 18.38 76.39
CA ARG A 21 23.93 17.84 76.95
C ARG A 21 24.74 16.67 76.32
N MET A 22 25.98 17.05 75.94
CA MET A 22 27.30 16.50 76.35
C MET A 22 27.81 15.15 75.76
N SER A 23 29.12 14.92 75.52
CA SER A 23 30.31 15.81 75.56
C SER A 23 31.58 15.19 74.90
N ARG A 24 32.36 16.02 74.16
CA ARG A 24 33.85 16.18 74.01
C ARG A 24 34.85 15.04 74.40
N PRO A 25 36.13 15.04 73.89
CA PRO A 25 36.65 15.29 72.52
C PRO A 25 37.96 14.47 72.14
N ALA A 26 38.63 14.85 71.04
CA ALA A 26 40.08 14.72 70.72
C ALA A 26 40.72 13.37 70.26
N GLY A 27 41.77 13.46 69.44
CA GLY A 27 42.62 12.35 68.94
C GLY A 27 43.23 12.61 67.55
N GLU A 28 44.56 12.64 67.41
CA GLU A 28 45.30 13.26 66.29
C GLU A 28 46.11 12.29 65.38
N ILE A 29 46.49 12.78 64.18
CA ILE A 29 47.78 12.56 63.46
C ILE A 29 48.04 11.33 62.52
N SER A 30 48.65 11.70 61.37
CA SER A 30 49.55 10.97 60.43
C SER A 30 49.06 10.15 59.22
N SER A 31 49.90 10.22 58.19
CA SER A 31 49.89 9.56 56.87
C SER A 31 50.81 8.28 56.88
N THR A 32 51.20 7.58 55.81
CA THR A 32 51.80 8.07 54.54
C THR A 32 52.01 6.96 53.46
N THR A 33 51.95 7.36 52.17
CA THR A 33 52.66 6.81 50.96
C THR A 33 52.43 5.39 50.39
N THR A 34 51.92 5.39 49.13
CA THR A 34 52.43 4.71 47.88
C THR A 34 52.85 3.21 47.88
N SER A 35 52.66 2.44 46.80
CA SER A 35 53.03 2.73 45.39
C SER A 35 52.32 1.82 44.34
N THR A 36 52.82 1.81 43.09
CA THR A 36 52.11 1.46 41.84
C THR A 36 52.56 0.15 41.15
N SER A 37 51.76 -0.28 40.14
CA SER A 37 52.11 -1.22 39.03
C SER A 37 52.16 -2.73 39.37
N THR A 38 52.08 -3.69 38.43
CA THR A 38 51.94 -3.64 36.95
C THR A 38 51.01 -4.78 36.44
N ALA A 39 50.91 -4.98 35.11
CA ALA A 39 49.95 -5.89 34.47
C ALA A 39 50.43 -7.35 34.30
N THR A 40 49.45 -8.27 34.13
CA THR A 40 49.38 -9.51 33.28
C THR A 40 50.69 -10.19 32.81
N PRO A 41 50.77 -11.55 32.74
CA PRO A 41 49.76 -12.36 32.02
C PRO A 41 49.57 -13.85 32.43
N THR A 42 48.77 -14.57 31.62
CA THR A 42 48.71 -16.04 31.43
C THR A 42 48.33 -16.94 32.62
N THR A 43 47.14 -17.56 32.63
CA THR A 43 46.76 -18.80 31.90
C THR A 43 47.20 -20.10 32.60
N ILE A 44 46.23 -20.89 33.08
CA ILE A 44 46.21 -22.36 32.96
C ILE A 44 44.76 -22.88 33.10
N LYS A 45 44.51 -24.14 32.72
CA LYS A 45 43.18 -24.68 32.38
C LYS A 45 42.42 -25.29 33.58
N GLN A 46 41.09 -25.29 33.42
CA GLN A 46 40.13 -26.36 33.77
C GLN A 46 40.57 -27.45 34.77
N VAL A 47 39.76 -27.68 35.82
CA VAL A 47 39.40 -29.04 36.27
C VAL A 47 37.98 -29.07 36.84
N LEU A 48 37.34 -30.21 36.61
CA LEU A 48 36.14 -30.86 37.20
C LEU A 48 35.80 -30.50 38.69
N LYS A 49 34.59 -30.73 39.25
CA LYS A 49 33.25 -31.19 38.76
C LYS A 49 32.31 -31.25 39.99
N ARG A 50 31.00 -31.01 39.79
CA ARG A 50 29.84 -31.34 40.67
C ARG A 50 30.08 -31.52 42.18
N ARG A 51 29.42 -30.69 43.00
CA ARG A 51 28.68 -31.19 44.17
C ARG A 51 27.28 -30.56 44.23
N THR A 52 26.29 -31.35 43.84
CA THR A 52 24.89 -31.10 44.20
C THR A 52 24.68 -31.50 45.66
N VAL A 53 24.14 -30.58 46.46
CA VAL A 53 23.46 -30.88 47.72
C VAL A 53 22.14 -30.12 47.67
N ALA A 54 21.03 -30.80 47.97
CA ALA A 54 19.72 -30.19 48.01
C ALA A 54 19.31 -29.95 49.47
N SER A 55 18.69 -28.81 49.77
CA SER A 55 17.82 -28.65 50.94
C SER A 55 16.84 -27.50 50.74
N ASN A 56 15.64 -27.74 51.27
CA ASN A 56 14.50 -26.84 51.43
C ASN A 56 14.86 -25.54 52.18
N GLY A 57 14.09 -24.44 52.09
CA GLY A 57 12.87 -24.20 51.30
C GLY A 57 11.97 -23.10 51.92
N HIS A 58 10.66 -23.16 51.61
CA HIS A 58 9.56 -22.30 52.13
C HIS A 58 9.47 -20.82 51.64
N GLY A 59 8.23 -20.38 51.38
CA GLY A 59 7.88 -19.04 50.89
C GLY A 59 6.51 -19.03 50.19
N VAL A 60 5.42 -18.93 50.96
CA VAL A 60 4.03 -19.17 50.51
C VAL A 60 3.27 -17.88 50.19
N ARG A 61 2.55 -17.82 49.06
CA ARG A 61 1.15 -17.29 49.04
C ARG A 61 0.32 -17.66 47.79
N ASN A 62 -1.00 -17.59 48.01
CA ASN A 62 -2.10 -18.05 47.15
C ASN A 62 -2.42 -17.05 46.00
N GLY A 63 -3.25 -17.39 44.99
CA GLY A 63 -4.04 -18.62 44.84
C GLY A 63 -4.77 -18.76 43.50
N GLN A 64 -5.57 -19.83 43.38
CA GLN A 64 -6.30 -20.25 42.17
C GLN A 64 -7.81 -19.97 42.29
N VAL A 65 -8.50 -19.75 41.16
CA VAL A 65 -9.86 -20.26 40.88
C VAL A 65 -9.95 -20.58 39.35
N ARG A 66 -10.78 -21.51 38.86
CA ARG A 66 -10.73 -22.99 38.98
C ARG A 66 -11.92 -23.63 38.23
N SER A 67 -11.65 -24.54 37.31
CA SER A 67 -12.56 -25.60 36.79
C SER A 67 -11.70 -26.54 35.93
N GLY A 68 -11.78 -27.88 35.87
CA GLY A 68 -12.64 -28.94 36.45
C GLY A 68 -12.47 -30.13 35.48
N LYS A 69 -11.95 -31.33 35.81
CA LYS A 69 -12.13 -32.27 36.94
C LYS A 69 -13.59 -32.75 37.02
N LEU A 70 -13.97 -34.03 37.08
CA LEU A 70 -13.30 -35.35 37.21
C LEU A 70 -13.66 -36.26 35.97
N PHE A 71 -13.30 -37.53 35.73
CA PHE A 71 -12.36 -38.56 36.27
C PHE A 71 -12.17 -39.69 35.22
N ASP A 72 -11.14 -40.55 35.31
CA ASP A 72 -11.23 -41.91 35.89
C ASP A 72 -9.83 -42.59 35.98
N ASP A 73 -9.60 -43.48 36.95
CA ASP A 73 -8.30 -44.11 37.24
C ASP A 73 -8.42 -45.65 37.31
N GLY A 74 -7.54 -46.38 36.60
CA GLY A 74 -7.50 -47.84 36.59
C GLY A 74 -6.07 -48.36 36.51
N LEU A 75 -5.52 -48.74 37.66
CA LEU A 75 -4.17 -49.32 37.79
C LEU A 75 -4.21 -50.84 37.63
N ASP A 76 -3.25 -51.38 36.87
CA ASP A 76 -2.62 -52.65 37.21
C ASP A 76 -1.16 -52.67 36.69
N ASN A 77 -0.26 -53.31 37.44
CA ASN A 77 1.17 -53.38 37.13
C ASN A 77 1.56 -54.77 36.65
N ILE A 78 2.46 -54.84 35.66
CA ILE A 78 3.67 -55.67 35.70
C ILE A 78 4.63 -55.23 34.57
N SER A 79 5.92 -55.44 34.79
CA SER A 79 7.01 -54.96 33.93
C SER A 79 7.12 -55.69 32.59
N ASP A 80 7.52 -54.97 31.54
CA ASP A 80 8.85 -55.29 30.96
C ASP A 80 9.50 -54.11 30.19
N THR A 81 10.79 -54.29 29.90
CA THR A 81 11.70 -53.23 29.40
C THR A 81 11.46 -52.79 27.95
N SER A 82 11.57 -51.48 27.69
CA SER A 82 12.04 -50.98 26.40
C SER A 82 12.84 -49.68 26.58
N SER A 83 14.01 -49.60 25.95
CA SER A 83 14.91 -48.46 26.08
C SER A 83 14.45 -47.28 25.22
N SER A 84 14.26 -46.12 25.84
CA SER A 84 14.12 -44.86 25.11
C SER A 84 15.44 -44.52 24.43
N SER A 85 15.57 -44.82 23.14
CA SER A 85 16.76 -44.48 22.36
C SER A 85 16.88 -42.96 22.23
N GLU A 86 17.74 -42.35 23.05
CA GLU A 86 18.09 -40.94 22.90
C GLU A 86 18.64 -40.70 21.49
N ALA A 87 17.97 -39.84 20.72
CA ALA A 87 18.44 -39.45 19.40
C ALA A 87 19.70 -38.58 19.56
N ILE A 88 20.88 -39.20 19.48
CA ILE A 88 22.19 -38.55 19.60
C ILE A 88 22.30 -37.46 18.52
N LYS A 89 22.06 -36.21 18.92
CA LYS A 89 22.35 -35.03 18.10
C LYS A 89 23.87 -34.89 18.02
N ASP A 90 24.44 -35.07 16.83
CA ASP A 90 25.88 -34.92 16.62
C ASP A 90 26.34 -33.51 17.06
N PRO A 91 27.22 -33.38 18.08
CA PRO A 91 27.65 -32.07 18.58
C PRO A 91 28.39 -31.21 17.55
N ARG A 92 28.82 -31.77 16.41
CA ARG A 92 29.73 -31.13 15.45
C ARG A 92 29.07 -30.20 14.41
N ARG A 93 27.74 -30.00 14.46
CA ARG A 93 27.00 -29.07 13.57
C ARG A 93 26.12 -28.05 14.32
N GLN A 94 26.56 -27.56 15.48
CA GLN A 94 25.93 -26.41 16.12
C GLN A 94 26.38 -25.09 15.47
N GLU A 95 25.98 -24.85 14.21
CA GLU A 95 26.15 -23.54 13.58
C GLU A 95 25.40 -22.47 14.38
N TRP A 96 26.09 -21.36 14.68
CA TRP A 96 25.47 -20.20 15.31
C TRP A 96 24.47 -19.57 14.34
N GLN A 97 23.18 -19.89 14.50
CA GLN A 97 22.14 -19.24 13.71
C GLN A 97 22.10 -17.73 14.00
N PRO A 98 22.00 -16.89 12.94
CA PRO A 98 22.01 -15.45 13.12
C PRO A 98 20.74 -14.98 13.82
N TYR A 99 20.85 -13.96 14.69
CA TYR A 99 19.67 -13.26 15.21
C TYR A 99 18.80 -12.75 14.07
N CYS A 100 17.54 -13.17 14.07
CA CYS A 100 16.51 -12.78 13.12
C CYS A 100 15.36 -12.12 13.89
N PRO A 101 14.96 -10.88 13.54
CA PRO A 101 13.78 -10.23 14.11
C PRO A 101 12.56 -11.16 14.26
N SER A 102 11.88 -11.05 15.40
CA SER A 102 10.58 -11.70 15.59
C SER A 102 9.53 -11.02 14.72
N PHE A 103 8.38 -11.69 14.51
CA PHE A 103 7.27 -11.14 13.74
C PHE A 103 6.90 -9.69 14.16
N SER A 104 6.79 -9.43 15.48
CA SER A 104 6.45 -8.10 15.99
C SER A 104 7.52 -7.05 15.70
N VAL A 105 8.81 -7.41 15.71
CA VAL A 105 9.89 -6.47 15.38
C VAL A 105 9.93 -6.18 13.87
N ALA A 106 9.82 -7.22 13.04
CA ALA A 106 9.76 -7.06 11.58
C ALA A 106 8.55 -6.22 11.15
N PHE A 107 7.35 -6.53 11.68
CA PHE A 107 6.13 -5.76 11.46
C PHE A 107 6.30 -4.27 11.82
N LYS A 108 6.87 -3.95 12.99
CA LYS A 108 7.08 -2.56 13.42
C LYS A 108 8.04 -1.79 12.51
N VAL A 109 9.13 -2.42 12.06
CA VAL A 109 10.10 -1.81 11.14
C VAL A 109 9.46 -1.55 9.77
N LEU A 110 8.75 -2.53 9.22
CA LEU A 110 8.06 -2.41 7.94
C LEU A 110 6.94 -1.36 8.01
N PHE A 111 6.09 -1.43 9.03
CA PHE A 111 4.98 -0.48 9.24
C PHE A 111 5.47 0.97 9.36
N LEU A 112 6.58 1.22 10.07
CA LEU A 112 7.16 2.58 10.16
C LEU A 112 7.49 3.14 8.77
N VAL A 113 8.13 2.34 7.91
CA VAL A 113 8.42 2.76 6.53
C VAL A 113 7.14 2.95 5.72
N ARG A 114 6.10 2.13 5.94
CA ARG A 114 4.86 2.22 5.14
C ARG A 114 3.90 3.30 5.58
N ALA A 115 3.91 3.69 6.86
CA ALA A 115 3.26 4.91 7.34
C ALA A 115 3.93 6.19 6.79
N LEU A 116 5.27 6.19 6.68
CA LEU A 116 6.00 7.26 5.98
C LEU A 116 5.61 7.28 4.48
N ALA A 117 5.63 6.13 3.81
CA ALA A 117 5.20 6.03 2.42
C ALA A 117 3.74 6.42 2.21
N ALA A 118 2.82 6.12 3.13
CA ALA A 118 1.42 6.55 3.06
C ALA A 118 1.27 8.08 3.02
N THR A 119 2.22 8.81 3.62
CA THR A 119 2.25 10.28 3.71
C THR A 119 3.06 10.95 2.59
N TYR A 120 4.13 10.31 2.11
CA TYR A 120 5.12 10.90 1.21
C TYR A 120 5.28 10.17 -0.15
N SER A 121 4.49 9.12 -0.44
CA SER A 121 4.34 8.60 -1.80
C SER A 121 3.39 9.47 -2.61
N ASN A 122 3.78 9.80 -3.83
CA ASN A 122 2.87 10.38 -4.82
C ASN A 122 1.92 9.29 -5.33
N ILE A 123 0.75 9.69 -5.81
CA ILE A 123 -0.04 8.85 -6.71
C ILE A 123 0.64 8.90 -8.09
N SER A 124 0.92 7.74 -8.68
CA SER A 124 1.59 7.62 -9.98
C SER A 124 0.67 7.18 -11.12
N ASP A 125 -0.59 6.90 -10.82
CA ASP A 125 -1.51 6.14 -11.65
C ASP A 125 -2.92 6.74 -11.54
N CYS A 126 -3.51 7.15 -12.67
CA CYS A 126 -4.82 7.80 -12.69
C CYS A 126 -5.95 6.82 -12.34
N ASP A 127 -5.75 5.51 -12.54
CA ASP A 127 -6.72 4.49 -12.18
C ASP A 127 -6.85 4.36 -10.65
N GLU A 128 -5.77 4.63 -9.88
CA GLU A 128 -5.86 4.69 -8.41
C GLU A 128 -6.91 5.72 -7.98
N VAL A 129 -6.95 6.86 -8.66
CA VAL A 129 -7.86 7.98 -8.38
C VAL A 129 -9.26 7.67 -8.89
N PHE A 130 -9.44 7.64 -10.20
CA PHE A 130 -10.77 7.68 -10.83
C PHE A 130 -11.51 6.34 -10.75
N ASN A 131 -10.79 5.23 -10.51
CA ASN A 131 -11.39 3.91 -10.38
C ASN A 131 -11.44 3.36 -8.95
N TYR A 132 -10.83 4.01 -7.95
CA TYR A 132 -10.92 3.57 -6.54
C TYR A 132 -11.15 4.69 -5.53
N TRP A 133 -10.33 5.75 -5.49
CA TRP A 133 -10.57 6.87 -4.57
C TRP A 133 -11.90 7.61 -4.86
N GLU A 134 -12.22 7.87 -6.13
CA GLU A 134 -13.42 8.61 -6.52
C GLU A 134 -14.73 7.82 -6.30
N PRO A 135 -14.86 6.54 -6.73
CA PRO A 135 -15.98 5.68 -6.35
C PRO A 135 -16.14 5.50 -4.82
N MET A 136 -15.03 5.49 -4.07
CA MET A 136 -15.10 5.44 -2.60
C MET A 136 -15.57 6.77 -2.00
N HIS A 137 -15.13 7.91 -2.54
CA HIS A 137 -15.61 9.23 -2.13
C HIS A 137 -17.12 9.37 -2.43
N TYR A 138 -17.57 8.91 -3.60
CA TYR A 138 -19.00 8.83 -3.93
C TYR A 138 -19.75 7.95 -2.94
N LEU A 139 -19.23 6.77 -2.60
CA LEU A 139 -19.87 5.89 -1.63
C LEU A 139 -19.99 6.55 -0.24
N GLN A 140 -18.92 7.15 0.29
CA GLN A 140 -18.93 7.82 1.61
C GLN A 140 -19.73 9.13 1.67
N TYR A 141 -19.67 9.98 0.64
CA TYR A 141 -20.16 11.37 0.69
C TYR A 141 -21.31 11.67 -0.28
N GLY A 142 -21.48 10.88 -1.35
CA GLY A 142 -22.56 11.06 -2.34
C GLY A 142 -22.17 11.90 -3.56
N SER A 143 -20.91 12.32 -3.66
CA SER A 143 -20.33 13.06 -4.78
C SER A 143 -18.97 12.48 -5.18
N GLY A 144 -18.57 12.64 -6.44
CA GLY A 144 -17.30 12.12 -6.96
C GLY A 144 -17.35 11.85 -8.46
N LEU A 145 -16.23 11.42 -9.04
CA LEU A 145 -16.12 11.13 -10.47
C LEU A 145 -16.26 9.63 -10.79
N GLU A 146 -16.86 9.32 -11.94
CA GLU A 146 -17.01 7.95 -12.45
C GLU A 146 -16.31 7.74 -13.80
N THR A 147 -15.96 6.48 -14.07
CA THR A 147 -15.48 6.00 -15.36
C THR A 147 -16.54 5.12 -16.00
N TRP A 148 -16.46 4.92 -17.32
CA TRP A 148 -17.33 3.99 -18.04
C TRP A 148 -17.28 2.55 -17.47
N GLU A 149 -16.22 2.18 -16.76
CA GLU A 149 -15.99 0.85 -16.22
C GLU A 149 -16.92 0.49 -15.04
N TYR A 150 -17.46 1.53 -14.37
CA TYR A 150 -18.50 1.44 -13.34
C TYR A 150 -19.93 1.54 -13.90
N SER A 151 -20.11 1.75 -15.21
CA SER A 151 -21.44 1.71 -15.81
C SER A 151 -21.98 0.26 -15.80
N PRO A 152 -23.24 0.01 -15.37
CA PRO A 152 -23.88 -1.31 -15.37
C PRO A 152 -23.93 -1.99 -16.75
N VAL A 153 -23.70 -1.26 -17.84
CA VAL A 153 -23.54 -1.82 -19.19
C VAL A 153 -22.35 -2.79 -19.22
N TYR A 154 -21.19 -2.36 -18.71
CA TYR A 154 -19.92 -3.08 -18.78
C TYR A 154 -19.58 -3.79 -17.46
N ALA A 155 -19.76 -3.11 -16.33
CA ALA A 155 -19.50 -3.61 -14.97
C ALA A 155 -18.16 -4.38 -14.87
N ILE A 156 -17.04 -3.67 -15.10
CA ILE A 156 -15.68 -4.24 -15.02
C ILE A 156 -14.89 -3.75 -13.78
N ARG A 157 -15.51 -2.97 -12.89
CA ARG A 157 -15.02 -2.72 -11.53
C ARG A 157 -16.04 -3.22 -10.49
N SER A 158 -15.57 -3.62 -9.32
CA SER A 158 -16.40 -4.27 -8.30
C SER A 158 -16.70 -3.32 -7.15
N TRP A 159 -17.98 -3.08 -6.89
CA TRP A 159 -18.42 -2.33 -5.72
C TRP A 159 -18.08 -3.07 -4.42
N ALA A 160 -18.00 -4.40 -4.45
CA ALA A 160 -17.47 -5.18 -3.32
C ALA A 160 -16.02 -4.80 -2.96
N TYR A 161 -15.16 -4.53 -3.94
CA TYR A 161 -13.78 -4.09 -3.69
C TYR A 161 -13.71 -2.67 -3.08
N ILE A 162 -14.63 -1.77 -3.45
CA ILE A 162 -14.75 -0.45 -2.82
C ILE A 162 -15.29 -0.58 -1.39
N LEU A 163 -16.29 -1.43 -1.17
CA LEU A 163 -16.98 -1.57 0.11
C LEU A 163 -16.04 -2.05 1.24
N ILE A 164 -15.18 -3.04 0.98
CA ILE A 164 -14.23 -3.56 1.99
C ILE A 164 -13.19 -2.54 2.46
N HIS A 165 -12.91 -1.50 1.65
CA HIS A 165 -12.01 -0.38 2.01
C HIS A 165 -12.78 0.79 2.63
N THR A 166 -14.04 0.99 2.22
CA THR A 166 -14.95 2.00 2.78
C THR A 166 -15.26 1.75 4.26
N ILE A 167 -15.54 0.50 4.63
CA ILE A 167 -15.85 0.10 6.01
C ILE A 167 -14.76 0.53 7.02
N PRO A 168 -13.49 0.11 6.90
CA PRO A 168 -12.45 0.50 7.86
C PRO A 168 -12.11 1.99 7.81
N ALA A 169 -12.24 2.65 6.64
CA ALA A 169 -12.02 4.09 6.52
C ALA A 169 -13.07 4.91 7.28
N GLU A 170 -14.35 4.52 7.25
CA GLU A 170 -15.38 5.17 8.07
C GLU A 170 -15.21 4.86 9.55
N ILE A 171 -14.89 3.62 9.92
CA ILE A 171 -14.64 3.27 11.33
C ILE A 171 -13.54 4.17 11.91
N ALA A 172 -12.47 4.41 11.14
CA ALA A 172 -11.43 5.35 11.51
C ALA A 172 -11.93 6.82 11.49
N ARG A 173 -12.73 7.23 10.49
CA ARG A 173 -13.34 8.57 10.43
C ARG A 173 -14.17 8.88 11.68
N LEU A 174 -15.00 7.95 12.12
CA LEU A 174 -15.85 8.06 13.30
C LEU A 174 -15.02 8.04 14.59
N ALA A 175 -14.03 7.14 14.70
CA ALA A 175 -13.17 7.04 15.87
C ALA A 175 -12.25 8.26 16.07
N MET A 176 -11.89 8.97 14.99
CA MET A 176 -10.96 10.12 15.02
C MET A 176 -11.64 11.47 14.78
N SER A 177 -12.96 11.50 14.55
CA SER A 177 -13.69 12.69 14.03
C SER A 177 -13.02 13.30 12.79
N ALA A 178 -12.51 12.46 11.89
CA ALA A 178 -11.61 12.87 10.81
C ALA A 178 -12.32 13.65 9.69
N ASN A 179 -11.66 14.68 9.17
CA ASN A 179 -12.07 15.36 7.93
C ASN A 179 -11.72 14.53 6.68
N ARG A 180 -12.21 14.93 5.50
CA ARG A 180 -12.03 14.18 4.24
C ARG A 180 -10.54 13.90 3.93
N LEU A 181 -9.69 14.92 4.03
CA LEU A 181 -8.25 14.80 3.79
C LEU A 181 -7.56 13.82 4.76
N GLN A 182 -7.99 13.79 6.03
CA GLN A 182 -7.51 12.85 7.04
C GLN A 182 -8.00 11.42 6.80
N VAL A 183 -9.19 11.20 6.23
CA VAL A 183 -9.69 9.87 5.85
C VAL A 183 -8.80 9.26 4.77
N PHE A 184 -8.45 10.04 3.74
CA PHE A 184 -7.54 9.61 2.67
C PHE A 184 -6.19 9.10 3.22
N PHE A 185 -5.49 9.91 4.03
CA PHE A 185 -4.21 9.48 4.61
C PHE A 185 -4.36 8.34 5.62
N THR A 186 -5.45 8.29 6.38
CA THR A 186 -5.74 7.18 7.30
C THR A 186 -5.96 5.86 6.56
N LEU A 187 -6.69 5.84 5.43
CA LEU A 187 -6.81 4.62 4.61
C LEU A 187 -5.45 4.21 4.01
N ARG A 188 -4.61 5.14 3.53
CA ARG A 188 -3.25 4.81 3.08
C ARG A 188 -2.41 4.19 4.22
N ILE A 189 -2.57 4.65 5.46
CA ILE A 189 -1.90 4.04 6.63
C ILE A 189 -2.46 2.65 6.93
N ILE A 190 -3.77 2.41 6.79
CA ILE A 190 -4.41 1.08 6.94
C ILE A 190 -3.89 0.11 5.87
N LEU A 191 -3.77 0.54 4.60
CA LEU A 191 -3.12 -0.23 3.54
C LEU A 191 -1.67 -0.57 3.91
N GLY A 192 -0.92 0.39 4.45
CA GLY A 192 0.44 0.18 4.98
C GLY A 192 0.54 -0.82 6.13
N VAL A 193 -0.46 -0.88 7.02
CA VAL A 193 -0.58 -1.93 8.06
C VAL A 193 -0.78 -3.31 7.43
N VAL A 194 -1.66 -3.43 6.44
CA VAL A 194 -1.92 -4.70 5.73
C VAL A 194 -0.67 -5.17 4.97
N SER A 195 0.01 -4.26 4.25
CA SER A 195 1.28 -4.55 3.57
C SER A 195 2.34 -5.06 4.57
N ALA A 196 2.56 -4.32 5.66
CA ALA A 196 3.54 -4.69 6.69
C ALA A 196 3.21 -6.03 7.38
N HIS A 197 1.93 -6.38 7.55
CA HIS A 197 1.51 -7.67 8.08
C HIS A 197 1.82 -8.82 7.11
N CYS A 198 1.48 -8.66 5.83
CA CYS A 198 1.73 -9.66 4.80
C CYS A 198 3.23 -9.88 4.57
N GLU A 199 4.01 -8.80 4.59
CA GLU A 199 5.48 -8.83 4.46
C GLU A 199 6.17 -9.42 5.69
N ALA A 200 5.71 -9.10 6.90
CA ALA A 200 6.23 -9.73 8.12
C ALA A 200 5.94 -11.24 8.12
N THR A 201 4.78 -11.66 7.61
CA THR A 201 4.40 -13.07 7.45
C THR A 201 5.32 -13.77 6.44
N PHE A 202 5.51 -13.18 5.26
CA PHE A 202 6.39 -13.71 4.22
C PHE A 202 7.85 -13.77 4.66
N TYR A 203 8.34 -12.73 5.34
CA TYR A 203 9.65 -12.73 5.97
C TYR A 203 9.82 -13.89 6.96
N ARG A 204 8.84 -14.15 7.83
CA ARG A 204 8.89 -15.28 8.78
C ARG A 204 8.91 -16.62 8.05
N ALA A 205 8.08 -16.81 7.02
CA ALA A 205 8.10 -18.02 6.19
C ALA A 205 9.47 -18.26 5.52
N VAL A 206 10.21 -17.21 5.13
CA VAL A 206 11.57 -17.36 4.57
C VAL A 206 12.64 -17.61 5.65
N VAL A 207 12.50 -17.03 6.85
CA VAL A 207 13.38 -17.37 8.00
C VAL A 207 13.20 -18.81 8.45
N GLU A 208 11.96 -19.29 8.44
CA GLU A 208 11.57 -20.62 8.95
C GLU A 208 11.79 -21.71 7.90
N GLU A 209 11.27 -21.56 6.68
CA GLU A 209 11.28 -22.64 5.67
C GLU A 209 12.46 -22.60 4.68
N VAL A 210 13.26 -21.52 4.63
CA VAL A 210 14.36 -21.37 3.64
C VAL A 210 15.74 -21.27 4.31
N ASP A 211 16.08 -20.10 4.85
CA ASP A 211 17.34 -19.89 5.59
C ASP A 211 17.26 -18.57 6.41
N PRO A 212 17.60 -18.57 7.71
CA PRO A 212 17.61 -17.36 8.54
C PRO A 212 18.43 -16.18 7.97
N ARG A 213 19.54 -16.45 7.27
CA ARG A 213 20.38 -15.44 6.60
C ARG A 213 19.62 -14.78 5.44
N ILE A 214 18.94 -15.60 4.64
CA ILE A 214 18.19 -15.16 3.46
C ILE A 214 16.93 -14.38 3.90
N GLY A 215 16.28 -14.81 4.98
CA GLY A 215 15.23 -14.03 5.62
C GLY A 215 15.70 -12.64 6.07
N ARG A 216 16.88 -12.51 6.67
CA ARG A 216 17.45 -11.18 7.02
C ARG A 216 17.72 -10.31 5.80
N TYR A 217 18.26 -10.88 4.72
CA TYR A 217 18.45 -10.15 3.46
C TYR A 217 17.11 -9.70 2.86
N LEU A 218 16.09 -10.57 2.87
CA LEU A 218 14.75 -10.26 2.37
C LEU A 218 14.09 -9.13 3.18
N LEU A 219 14.14 -9.18 4.52
CA LEU A 219 13.58 -8.12 5.36
C LEU A 219 14.20 -6.76 5.03
N PHE A 220 15.52 -6.72 4.84
CA PHE A 220 16.22 -5.49 4.45
C PHE A 220 15.81 -5.02 3.04
N ALA A 221 15.72 -5.93 2.07
CA ALA A 221 15.29 -5.63 0.71
C ALA A 221 13.84 -5.09 0.64
N LEU A 222 12.90 -5.74 1.34
CA LEU A 222 11.51 -5.27 1.44
C LEU A 222 11.42 -3.90 2.12
N THR A 223 12.19 -3.68 3.20
CA THR A 223 12.22 -2.42 3.94
C THR A 223 12.75 -1.25 3.09
N THR A 224 13.65 -1.50 2.13
CA THR A 224 14.44 -0.43 1.47
C THR A 224 14.21 -0.26 -0.03
N SER A 225 13.51 -1.17 -0.72
CA SER A 225 13.29 -1.06 -2.18
C SER A 225 12.32 0.06 -2.56
N ALA A 226 12.59 0.76 -3.66
CA ALA A 226 11.71 1.83 -4.14
C ALA A 226 10.38 1.29 -4.68
N GLY A 227 10.38 0.10 -5.30
CA GLY A 227 9.15 -0.54 -5.77
C GLY A 227 8.17 -0.90 -4.64
N THR A 228 8.66 -1.40 -3.50
CA THR A 228 7.80 -1.69 -2.33
C THR A 228 7.31 -0.42 -1.64
N TRP A 229 8.08 0.67 -1.64
CA TRP A 229 7.62 1.99 -1.17
C TRP A 229 6.44 2.53 -2.00
N ILE A 230 6.49 2.40 -3.33
CA ILE A 230 5.42 2.86 -4.23
C ILE A 230 4.19 1.97 -4.09
N ALA A 231 4.34 0.65 -4.24
CA ALA A 231 3.19 -0.27 -4.32
C ALA A 231 2.43 -0.41 -3.00
N SER A 232 3.07 -0.29 -1.83
CA SER A 232 2.49 -0.73 -0.56
C SER A 232 1.26 0.03 -0.06
N ASN A 233 1.01 1.24 -0.56
CA ASN A 233 -0.12 2.08 -0.12
C ASN A 233 -0.98 2.59 -1.28
N ALA A 234 -0.71 2.15 -2.51
CA ALA A 234 -1.53 2.47 -3.66
C ALA A 234 -2.87 1.74 -3.54
N PHE A 235 -3.99 2.48 -3.66
CA PHE A 235 -5.33 1.89 -3.60
C PHE A 235 -5.69 1.20 -4.92
N LEU A 236 -4.98 0.11 -5.24
CA LEU A 236 -5.09 -0.62 -6.51
C LEU A 236 -5.31 -2.13 -6.28
N PRO A 237 -6.15 -2.80 -7.09
CA PRO A 237 -6.35 -4.25 -6.97
C PRO A 237 -5.09 -5.08 -7.25
N SER A 238 -4.10 -4.54 -7.97
CA SER A 238 -2.78 -5.19 -8.12
C SER A 238 -1.92 -5.10 -6.84
N THR A 239 -2.10 -4.07 -6.01
CA THR A 239 -1.55 -3.98 -4.65
C THR A 239 -2.26 -4.94 -3.70
N PHE A 240 -3.59 -5.06 -3.79
CA PHE A 240 -4.31 -6.11 -3.04
C PHE A 240 -3.85 -7.52 -3.46
N ALA A 241 -3.68 -7.76 -4.77
CA ALA A 241 -3.10 -8.99 -5.30
C ALA A 241 -1.65 -9.22 -4.82
N MET A 242 -0.84 -8.17 -4.61
CA MET A 242 0.50 -8.26 -4.00
C MET A 242 0.42 -8.74 -2.54
N TYR A 243 -0.48 -8.18 -1.73
CA TYR A 243 -0.68 -8.60 -0.34
C TYR A 243 -1.05 -10.09 -0.26
N THR A 244 -2.06 -10.50 -1.02
CA THR A 244 -2.52 -11.89 -1.05
C THR A 244 -1.48 -12.83 -1.68
N THR A 245 -0.69 -12.37 -2.65
CA THR A 245 0.42 -13.15 -3.22
C THR A 245 1.49 -13.46 -2.18
N MET A 246 1.81 -12.53 -1.28
CA MET A 246 2.75 -12.80 -0.18
C MET A 246 2.20 -13.85 0.80
N LEU A 247 0.92 -13.79 1.14
CA LEU A 247 0.28 -14.79 2.00
C LEU A 247 0.18 -16.18 1.33
N PHE A 248 -0.18 -16.22 0.04
CA PHE A 248 -0.14 -17.42 -0.81
C PHE A 248 1.27 -18.01 -0.87
N PHE A 249 2.28 -17.19 -1.18
CA PHE A 249 3.65 -17.65 -1.33
C PHE A 249 4.26 -18.10 0.01
N SER A 250 3.83 -17.53 1.13
CA SER A 250 4.14 -18.04 2.48
C SER A 250 3.64 -19.49 2.68
N GLN A 251 2.45 -19.82 2.17
CA GLN A 251 1.95 -21.21 2.18
C GLN A 251 2.64 -22.10 1.14
N MET A 252 3.07 -21.52 0.01
CA MET A 252 3.87 -22.22 -1.00
C MET A 252 5.26 -22.59 -0.45
N LEU A 253 5.88 -21.78 0.40
CA LEU A 253 7.18 -22.07 1.01
C LEU A 253 7.16 -23.26 1.98
N LEU A 254 6.02 -23.59 2.58
CA LEU A 254 5.87 -24.84 3.35
C LEU A 254 6.03 -26.07 2.42
N PRO A 255 6.58 -27.20 2.89
CA PRO A 255 6.69 -28.42 2.10
C PRO A 255 5.32 -29.08 1.79
N PRO A 256 5.13 -29.72 0.61
CA PRO A 256 3.87 -30.37 0.28
C PRO A 256 3.54 -31.57 1.19
N HIS A 257 2.45 -31.52 1.96
CA HIS A 257 2.05 -32.61 2.85
C HIS A 257 0.96 -33.52 2.25
N GLN A 258 1.08 -34.84 2.47
CA GLN A 258 0.18 -35.86 1.89
C GLN A 258 -1.16 -36.02 2.64
N LYS A 259 -1.19 -35.73 3.96
CA LYS A 259 -2.38 -35.95 4.83
C LYS A 259 -2.98 -34.67 5.43
N SER A 260 -2.38 -33.51 5.17
CA SER A 260 -2.82 -32.24 5.75
C SER A 260 -3.16 -31.30 4.63
N ASP A 261 -4.43 -30.88 4.61
CA ASP A 261 -4.98 -30.07 3.53
C ASP A 261 -4.91 -28.57 3.86
N LYS A 262 -4.50 -28.22 5.09
CA LYS A 262 -4.38 -26.83 5.58
C LYS A 262 -3.51 -25.96 4.66
N ARG A 263 -2.35 -26.47 4.22
CA ARG A 263 -1.45 -25.78 3.27
C ARG A 263 -2.17 -25.47 1.97
N THR A 264 -2.78 -26.49 1.36
CA THR A 264 -3.46 -26.39 0.06
C THR A 264 -4.69 -25.49 0.15
N PHE A 265 -5.45 -25.57 1.24
CA PHE A 265 -6.57 -24.67 1.56
C PHE A 265 -6.12 -23.21 1.64
N TRP A 266 -5.16 -22.88 2.51
CA TRP A 266 -4.76 -21.48 2.68
C TRP A 266 -4.02 -20.93 1.46
N ALA A 267 -3.23 -21.73 0.74
CA ALA A 267 -2.62 -21.32 -0.52
C ALA A 267 -3.69 -20.94 -1.56
N ILE A 268 -4.67 -21.82 -1.79
CA ILE A 268 -5.74 -21.58 -2.77
C ILE A 268 -6.67 -20.45 -2.30
N PHE A 269 -6.94 -20.33 -0.99
CA PHE A 269 -7.72 -19.23 -0.43
C PHE A 269 -7.09 -17.87 -0.71
N TRP A 270 -5.80 -17.69 -0.40
CA TRP A 270 -5.13 -16.41 -0.64
C TRP A 270 -4.99 -16.10 -2.14
N LEU A 271 -4.63 -17.09 -2.97
CA LEU A 271 -4.60 -16.92 -4.43
C LEU A 271 -5.98 -16.56 -4.99
N GLY A 272 -7.03 -17.26 -4.55
CA GLY A 272 -8.41 -17.03 -4.96
C GLY A 272 -8.94 -15.67 -4.53
N LEU A 273 -8.59 -15.21 -3.32
CA LEU A 273 -8.94 -13.87 -2.84
C LEU A 273 -8.24 -12.79 -3.68
N GLY A 274 -6.94 -12.97 -3.97
CA GLY A 274 -6.18 -12.07 -4.82
C GLY A 274 -6.73 -11.97 -6.25
N ALA A 275 -7.21 -13.09 -6.81
CA ALA A 275 -7.77 -13.14 -8.16
C ALA A 275 -9.22 -12.65 -8.24
N LEU A 276 -10.11 -13.12 -7.36
CA LEU A 276 -11.55 -12.89 -7.47
C LEU A 276 -11.99 -11.54 -6.89
N LEU A 277 -11.29 -11.02 -5.88
CA LEU A 277 -11.60 -9.73 -5.24
C LEU A 277 -10.62 -8.63 -5.68
N GLY A 278 -9.37 -8.99 -5.94
CA GLY A 278 -8.35 -8.08 -6.46
C GLY A 278 -8.32 -8.04 -7.99
N TRP A 279 -7.40 -8.80 -8.59
CA TRP A 279 -7.11 -8.75 -10.03
C TRP A 279 -7.00 -10.16 -10.63
N PRO A 280 -7.91 -10.58 -11.54
CA PRO A 280 -8.10 -11.99 -11.92
C PRO A 280 -6.86 -12.63 -12.55
N PHE A 281 -6.02 -11.86 -13.25
CA PHE A 281 -4.79 -12.34 -13.86
C PHE A 281 -3.78 -12.89 -12.84
N SER A 282 -3.86 -12.46 -11.56
CA SER A 282 -3.01 -12.99 -10.48
C SER A 282 -3.18 -14.49 -10.23
N ALA A 283 -4.29 -15.10 -10.68
CA ALA A 283 -4.46 -16.56 -10.67
C ALA A 283 -3.32 -17.32 -11.38
N ALA A 284 -2.66 -16.71 -12.38
CA ALA A 284 -1.53 -17.32 -13.08
C ALA A 284 -0.33 -17.61 -12.16
N LEU A 285 -0.17 -16.85 -11.05
CA LEU A 285 0.87 -17.09 -10.04
C LEU A 285 0.66 -18.43 -9.29
N GLY A 286 -0.53 -19.03 -9.38
CA GLY A 286 -0.84 -20.36 -8.86
C GLY A 286 -0.31 -21.52 -9.71
N ILE A 287 0.06 -21.30 -10.98
CA ILE A 287 0.49 -22.37 -11.90
C ILE A 287 1.69 -23.16 -11.32
N PRO A 288 2.75 -22.53 -10.78
CA PRO A 288 3.89 -23.28 -10.24
C PRO A 288 3.55 -24.03 -8.94
N PHE A 289 2.56 -23.57 -8.16
CA PHE A 289 2.06 -24.29 -6.98
C PHE A 289 1.22 -25.52 -7.36
N ALA A 290 0.39 -25.41 -8.40
CA ALA A 290 -0.34 -26.56 -8.95
C ALA A 290 0.62 -27.61 -9.53
N LEU A 291 1.69 -27.18 -10.21
CA LEU A 291 2.78 -28.06 -10.65
C LEU A 291 3.50 -28.70 -9.46
N GLU A 292 3.79 -27.97 -8.39
CA GLU A 292 4.44 -28.49 -7.17
C GLU A 292 3.63 -29.61 -6.51
N GLU A 293 2.32 -29.40 -6.29
CA GLU A 293 1.44 -30.42 -5.69
C GLU A 293 1.41 -31.71 -6.54
N LEU A 294 1.50 -31.62 -7.87
CA LEU A 294 1.46 -32.79 -8.76
C LEU A 294 2.84 -33.44 -9.01
N LEU A 295 3.92 -32.66 -9.03
CA LEU A 295 5.26 -33.15 -9.38
C LEU A 295 6.05 -33.63 -8.15
N ILE A 296 6.04 -32.87 -7.04
CA ILE A 296 6.93 -33.09 -5.90
C ILE A 296 6.34 -34.10 -4.91
N HIS A 297 6.85 -35.32 -4.96
CA HIS A 297 6.48 -36.40 -4.04
C HIS A 297 6.99 -36.13 -2.63
N SER A 298 6.09 -36.20 -1.64
CA SER A 298 6.44 -36.14 -0.23
C SER A 298 6.31 -37.51 0.43
N SER A 299 7.37 -37.97 1.07
CA SER A 299 7.39 -39.16 1.93
C SER A 299 7.60 -38.75 3.39
N THR A 300 6.51 -38.68 4.15
CA THR A 300 6.58 -38.72 5.63
C THR A 300 7.19 -40.07 6.03
N PHE A 301 8.12 -40.09 6.99
CA PHE A 301 8.81 -41.32 7.43
C PHE A 301 7.89 -42.21 8.31
N SER A 302 6.88 -42.83 7.70
CA SER A 302 5.98 -43.79 8.36
C SER A 302 6.14 -45.18 7.75
N ARG A 303 6.64 -46.14 8.54
CA ARG A 303 6.94 -47.53 8.12
C ARG A 303 5.71 -48.38 7.71
N LYS A 304 4.51 -47.81 7.59
CA LYS A 304 3.26 -48.55 7.28
C LYS A 304 2.63 -48.09 5.95
N LYS A 305 2.71 -48.99 4.95
CA LYS A 305 2.14 -48.91 3.58
C LYS A 305 2.52 -47.66 2.78
N THR A 306 3.50 -47.83 1.89
CA THR A 306 3.71 -46.97 0.72
C THR A 306 2.45 -46.92 -0.15
N VAL A 307 1.86 -45.72 -0.28
CA VAL A 307 0.77 -45.46 -1.23
C VAL A 307 1.30 -45.65 -2.66
N ARG A 308 0.51 -46.27 -3.55
CA ARG A 308 0.94 -46.56 -4.92
C ARG A 308 1.17 -45.25 -5.69
N PHE A 309 2.16 -45.22 -6.59
CA PHE A 309 2.60 -43.96 -7.22
C PHE A 309 1.53 -43.21 -8.04
N ARG A 310 0.49 -43.89 -8.54
CA ARG A 310 -0.66 -43.25 -9.22
C ARG A 310 -1.66 -42.63 -8.24
N ASP A 311 -1.72 -43.10 -7.00
CA ASP A 311 -2.81 -42.78 -6.09
C ASP A 311 -2.59 -41.44 -5.38
N TRP A 312 -1.35 -41.14 -4.93
CA TRP A 312 -1.05 -39.86 -4.26
C TRP A 312 -1.27 -38.65 -5.18
N ARG A 313 -0.89 -38.74 -6.47
CA ARG A 313 -1.17 -37.69 -7.48
C ARG A 313 -2.66 -37.49 -7.67
N ARG A 314 -3.44 -38.58 -7.73
CA ARG A 314 -4.90 -38.51 -7.85
C ARG A 314 -5.52 -37.85 -6.61
N THR A 315 -5.11 -38.22 -5.40
CA THR A 315 -5.60 -37.61 -4.16
C THR A 315 -5.29 -36.12 -4.11
N ARG A 316 -4.06 -35.70 -4.45
CA ARG A 316 -3.70 -34.28 -4.49
C ARG A 316 -4.42 -33.49 -5.59
N LEU A 317 -4.63 -34.07 -6.77
CA LEU A 317 -5.39 -33.44 -7.85
C LEU A 317 -6.87 -33.26 -7.45
N ILE A 318 -7.49 -34.28 -6.85
CA ILE A 318 -8.85 -34.18 -6.31
C ILE A 318 -8.90 -33.08 -5.25
N ARG A 319 -7.97 -33.09 -4.28
CA ARG A 319 -7.85 -32.03 -3.25
C ARG A 319 -7.78 -30.64 -3.89
N LEU A 320 -6.86 -30.44 -4.84
CA LEU A 320 -6.68 -29.17 -5.56
C LEU A 320 -8.02 -28.70 -6.16
N ILE A 321 -8.70 -29.55 -6.92
CA ILE A 321 -9.99 -29.25 -7.56
C ILE A 321 -11.07 -28.95 -6.52
N THR A 322 -11.26 -29.81 -5.52
CA THR A 322 -12.31 -29.61 -4.49
C THR A 322 -12.08 -28.34 -3.67
N THR A 323 -10.82 -28.02 -3.36
CA THR A 323 -10.46 -26.79 -2.64
C THR A 323 -10.65 -25.56 -3.53
N SER A 324 -10.25 -25.61 -4.81
CA SER A 324 -10.49 -24.51 -5.76
C SER A 324 -11.97 -24.23 -5.97
N VAL A 325 -12.82 -25.27 -6.12
CA VAL A 325 -14.28 -25.09 -6.24
C VAL A 325 -14.89 -24.52 -4.96
N LEU A 326 -14.47 -25.02 -3.78
CA LEU A 326 -14.94 -24.51 -2.49
C LEU A 326 -14.56 -23.03 -2.30
N VAL A 327 -13.30 -22.67 -2.53
CA VAL A 327 -12.81 -21.28 -2.40
C VAL A 327 -13.48 -20.36 -3.43
N LEU A 328 -13.65 -20.82 -4.67
CA LEU A 328 -14.37 -20.07 -5.71
C LEU A 328 -15.79 -19.73 -5.25
N ILE A 329 -16.55 -20.70 -4.74
CA ILE A 329 -17.91 -20.46 -4.24
C ILE A 329 -17.89 -19.51 -3.02
N CYS A 330 -17.02 -19.78 -2.02
CA CYS A 330 -16.96 -19.01 -0.79
C CYS A 330 -16.52 -17.55 -0.98
N ILE A 331 -15.78 -17.21 -2.04
CA ILE A 331 -15.33 -15.84 -2.32
C ILE A 331 -16.21 -15.17 -3.38
N LEU A 332 -16.53 -15.85 -4.48
CA LEU A 332 -17.25 -15.23 -5.60
C LEU A 332 -18.73 -14.99 -5.28
N VAL A 333 -19.40 -15.87 -4.52
CA VAL A 333 -20.84 -15.68 -4.21
C VAL A 333 -21.09 -14.41 -3.37
N PRO A 334 -20.34 -14.12 -2.28
CA PRO A 334 -20.44 -12.84 -1.58
C PRO A 334 -20.17 -11.62 -2.48
N ILE A 335 -19.18 -11.68 -3.37
CA ILE A 335 -18.87 -10.60 -4.32
C ILE A 335 -20.05 -10.38 -5.27
N MET A 336 -20.57 -11.45 -5.89
CA MET A 336 -21.74 -11.37 -6.77
C MET A 336 -22.99 -10.84 -6.07
N ILE A 337 -23.20 -11.13 -4.78
CA ILE A 337 -24.32 -10.59 -4.00
C ILE A 337 -24.17 -9.07 -3.80
N ILE A 338 -22.96 -8.60 -3.43
CA ILE A 338 -22.70 -7.17 -3.21
C ILE A 338 -22.76 -6.39 -4.53
N ASP A 339 -22.11 -6.90 -5.58
CA ASP A 339 -22.12 -6.26 -6.90
C ASP A 339 -23.53 -6.26 -7.51
N HIS A 340 -24.32 -7.33 -7.33
CA HIS A 340 -25.74 -7.34 -7.72
C HIS A 340 -26.58 -6.30 -6.96
N TYR A 341 -26.32 -6.11 -5.66
CA TYR A 341 -27.02 -5.12 -4.84
C TYR A 341 -26.75 -3.67 -5.29
N TYR A 342 -25.53 -3.36 -5.74
CA TYR A 342 -25.18 -2.04 -6.26
C TYR A 342 -25.59 -1.86 -7.73
N TYR A 343 -25.15 -2.73 -8.64
CA TYR A 343 -25.47 -2.65 -10.07
C TYR A 343 -26.96 -2.90 -10.42
N LYS A 344 -27.77 -3.41 -9.48
CA LYS A 344 -29.15 -3.90 -9.68
C LYS A 344 -29.30 -4.95 -10.79
N LYS A 345 -28.17 -5.56 -11.19
CA LYS A 345 -28.00 -6.48 -12.32
C LYS A 345 -27.06 -7.60 -11.87
N LEU A 346 -27.37 -8.86 -12.20
CA LEU A 346 -26.46 -9.95 -11.86
C LEU A 346 -25.23 -9.88 -12.79
N VAL A 347 -24.05 -9.69 -12.21
CA VAL A 347 -22.77 -9.55 -12.92
C VAL A 347 -21.68 -10.41 -12.27
N ILE A 348 -20.70 -10.83 -13.07
CA ILE A 348 -19.52 -11.54 -12.60
C ILE A 348 -18.30 -10.69 -13.00
N VAL A 349 -18.06 -9.62 -12.23
CA VAL A 349 -17.06 -8.59 -12.55
C VAL A 349 -15.68 -9.18 -12.91
N PRO A 350 -15.10 -10.16 -12.17
CA PRO A 350 -13.80 -10.73 -12.53
C PRO A 350 -13.79 -11.46 -13.88
N PHE A 351 -14.94 -11.98 -14.33
CA PHE A 351 -15.09 -12.58 -15.66
C PHE A 351 -15.23 -11.50 -16.74
N ASN A 352 -16.00 -10.44 -16.48
CA ASN A 352 -16.15 -9.30 -17.41
C ASN A 352 -14.80 -8.63 -17.70
N ILE A 353 -13.94 -8.45 -16.68
CA ILE A 353 -12.56 -7.93 -16.82
C ILE A 353 -11.73 -8.81 -17.78
N VAL A 354 -11.81 -10.14 -17.63
CA VAL A 354 -11.06 -11.08 -18.48
C VAL A 354 -11.62 -11.08 -19.90
N LEU A 355 -12.93 -11.03 -20.06
CA LEU A 355 -13.59 -10.93 -21.36
C LEU A 355 -13.14 -9.66 -22.12
N TYR A 356 -13.13 -8.51 -21.45
CA TYR A 356 -12.67 -7.24 -22.02
C TYR A 356 -11.18 -7.29 -22.39
N ASN A 357 -10.28 -7.56 -21.42
CA ASN A 357 -8.84 -7.45 -21.64
C ASN A 357 -8.24 -8.52 -22.56
N VAL A 358 -8.86 -9.71 -22.67
CA VAL A 358 -8.30 -10.84 -23.43
C VAL A 358 -9.07 -11.11 -24.73
N PHE A 359 -10.37 -10.77 -24.79
CA PHE A 359 -11.25 -11.11 -25.91
C PHE A 359 -12.02 -9.91 -26.50
N GLY A 360 -11.76 -8.68 -26.03
CA GLY A 360 -12.43 -7.45 -26.51
C GLY A 360 -12.09 -7.02 -27.96
N GLY A 361 -11.11 -7.65 -28.60
CA GLY A 361 -10.74 -7.40 -29.99
C GLY A 361 -10.22 -5.97 -30.19
N ASP A 362 -10.92 -5.20 -31.03
CA ASP A 362 -10.60 -3.78 -31.30
C ASP A 362 -10.86 -2.86 -30.09
N VAL A 363 -11.60 -3.34 -29.09
CA VAL A 363 -11.94 -2.58 -27.88
C VAL A 363 -11.32 -3.26 -26.66
N GLY A 364 -10.12 -2.84 -26.30
CA GLY A 364 -9.32 -3.42 -25.22
C GLY A 364 -8.18 -2.48 -24.79
N PRO A 365 -7.31 -2.89 -23.85
CA PRO A 365 -6.38 -1.99 -23.15
C PRO A 365 -5.39 -1.23 -24.06
N ASN A 366 -5.15 -1.70 -25.29
CA ASN A 366 -4.27 -1.05 -26.25
C ASN A 366 -4.75 0.35 -26.71
N ILE A 367 -6.04 0.68 -26.53
CA ILE A 367 -6.60 2.01 -26.86
C ILE A 367 -6.08 3.13 -25.93
N PHE A 368 -5.45 2.76 -24.81
CA PHE A 368 -4.78 3.68 -23.88
C PHE A 368 -3.27 3.78 -24.14
N GLY A 369 -2.78 3.20 -25.23
CA GLY A 369 -1.38 3.23 -25.65
C GLY A 369 -0.61 1.93 -25.39
N THR A 370 0.57 1.83 -26.00
CA THR A 370 1.44 0.63 -25.98
C THR A 370 2.90 1.01 -25.74
N GLU A 371 3.60 0.21 -24.95
CA GLU A 371 4.99 0.45 -24.54
C GLU A 371 5.92 -0.66 -25.07
N PRO A 372 7.22 -0.43 -25.29
CA PRO A 372 8.12 -1.40 -25.88
C PRO A 372 8.47 -2.54 -24.92
N TRP A 373 9.02 -3.65 -25.45
CA TRP A 373 9.28 -4.86 -24.65
C TRP A 373 10.20 -4.63 -23.44
N TRP A 374 11.10 -3.65 -23.49
CA TRP A 374 12.03 -3.32 -22.40
C TRP A 374 11.42 -2.47 -21.28
N PHE A 375 10.17 -1.99 -21.40
CA PHE A 375 9.49 -1.16 -20.39
C PHE A 375 9.59 -1.75 -18.98
N TYR A 376 9.27 -3.04 -18.83
CA TYR A 376 9.33 -3.72 -17.54
C TYR A 376 10.74 -3.97 -17.02
N PHE A 377 11.74 -4.08 -17.91
CA PHE A 377 13.14 -4.15 -17.52
C PHE A 377 13.64 -2.80 -16.99
N VAL A 378 13.24 -1.69 -17.62
CA VAL A 378 13.56 -0.33 -17.14
C VAL A 378 12.91 -0.06 -15.78
N ASN A 379 11.61 -0.34 -15.64
CA ASN A 379 10.91 -0.13 -14.36
C ASN A 379 11.44 -1.05 -13.24
N GLY A 380 11.75 -2.32 -13.54
CA GLY A 380 12.40 -3.22 -12.60
C GLY A 380 13.78 -2.72 -12.13
N LEU A 381 14.62 -2.26 -13.06
CA LEU A 381 15.93 -1.66 -12.75
C LEU A 381 15.81 -0.36 -11.96
N LEU A 382 14.81 0.49 -12.23
CA LEU A 382 14.59 1.70 -11.45
C LEU A 382 14.14 1.39 -10.01
N ASN A 383 13.21 0.46 -9.85
CA ASN A 383 12.55 0.19 -8.57
C ASN A 383 13.31 -0.77 -7.63
N PHE A 384 14.16 -1.64 -8.17
CA PHE A 384 14.89 -2.67 -7.42
C PHE A 384 16.39 -2.76 -7.78
N ASN A 385 16.88 -1.93 -8.72
CA ASN A 385 18.29 -1.81 -9.10
C ASN A 385 19.00 -3.16 -9.32
N ILE A 386 19.93 -3.59 -8.47
CA ILE A 386 20.66 -4.87 -8.59
C ILE A 386 19.82 -6.10 -8.26
N LEU A 387 18.75 -5.95 -7.46
CA LEU A 387 17.88 -7.06 -7.08
C LEU A 387 17.03 -7.56 -8.26
N PHE A 388 16.63 -6.68 -9.19
CA PHE A 388 15.88 -7.08 -10.38
C PHE A 388 16.64 -8.01 -11.34
N PRO A 389 17.84 -7.67 -11.86
CA PRO A 389 18.60 -8.60 -12.71
C PRO A 389 19.01 -9.85 -11.92
N SER A 390 19.29 -9.73 -10.61
CA SER A 390 19.51 -10.90 -9.74
C SER A 390 18.29 -11.82 -9.68
N ALA A 391 17.07 -11.27 -9.65
CA ALA A 391 15.83 -12.03 -9.70
C ALA A 391 15.61 -12.70 -11.07
N VAL A 392 15.94 -12.00 -12.16
CA VAL A 392 15.82 -12.52 -13.54
C VAL A 392 16.81 -13.66 -13.82
N VAL A 393 18.03 -13.62 -13.28
CA VAL A 393 19.02 -14.72 -13.47
C VAL A 393 18.91 -15.84 -12.43
N SER A 394 17.98 -15.76 -11.48
CA SER A 394 17.87 -16.69 -10.35
C SER A 394 17.76 -18.17 -10.76
N THR A 395 16.99 -18.47 -11.80
CA THR A 395 16.88 -19.80 -12.40
C THR A 395 18.22 -20.33 -12.91
N ALA A 396 18.98 -19.49 -13.63
CA ALA A 396 20.27 -19.88 -14.19
C ALA A 396 21.33 -20.10 -13.10
N VAL A 397 21.37 -19.21 -12.10
CA VAL A 397 22.27 -19.33 -10.94
C VAL A 397 21.94 -20.58 -10.10
N LEU A 398 20.67 -20.92 -9.92
CA LEU A 398 20.27 -22.16 -9.24
C LEU A 398 20.80 -23.41 -9.95
N VAL A 399 20.67 -23.48 -11.28
CA VAL A 399 21.20 -24.61 -12.07
C VAL A 399 22.72 -24.68 -11.94
N ILE A 400 23.43 -23.56 -12.08
CA ILE A 400 24.90 -23.49 -11.91
C ILE A 400 25.32 -23.94 -10.50
N THR A 401 24.65 -23.44 -9.44
CA THR A 401 24.92 -23.85 -8.06
C THR A 401 24.61 -25.33 -7.83
N SER A 402 23.53 -25.87 -8.42
CA SER A 402 23.20 -27.30 -8.30
C SER A 402 24.25 -28.23 -8.89
N ILE A 403 25.00 -27.77 -9.90
CA ILE A 403 26.08 -28.54 -10.55
C ILE A 403 27.40 -28.42 -9.79
N ILE A 404 27.73 -27.22 -9.27
CA ILE A 404 29.03 -26.93 -8.66
C ILE A 404 29.04 -27.19 -7.13
N ILE A 405 27.92 -26.92 -6.46
CA ILE A 405 27.76 -27.05 -5.00
C ILE A 405 26.31 -27.42 -4.64
N PRO A 406 25.88 -28.69 -4.82
CA PRO A 406 24.56 -29.14 -4.38
C PRO A 406 24.27 -28.80 -2.91
N GLU A 407 25.30 -28.90 -2.06
CA GLU A 407 25.26 -28.63 -0.62
C GLU A 407 25.05 -27.15 -0.25
N ALA A 408 25.18 -26.22 -1.20
CA ALA A 408 24.94 -24.78 -0.96
C ALA A 408 23.47 -24.37 -1.16
N ILE A 409 22.64 -25.23 -1.74
CA ILE A 409 21.21 -24.99 -1.88
C ILE A 409 20.56 -25.18 -0.49
N PRO A 410 19.90 -24.16 0.10
CA PRO A 410 19.30 -24.28 1.42
C PRO A 410 18.27 -25.40 1.45
N SER A 411 18.49 -26.42 2.26
CA SER A 411 17.48 -27.46 2.48
C SER A 411 16.48 -26.96 3.51
N PRO A 412 15.15 -27.00 3.24
CA PRO A 412 14.15 -26.61 4.23
C PRO A 412 14.25 -27.49 5.49
N PRO A 413 13.76 -27.04 6.65
CA PRO A 413 13.97 -27.73 7.92
C PRO A 413 13.44 -29.16 7.90
N SER A 414 14.22 -30.10 8.43
CA SER A 414 13.82 -31.50 8.63
C SER A 414 12.88 -31.71 9.83
N SER A 415 12.08 -30.70 10.18
CA SER A 415 11.29 -30.58 11.42
C SER A 415 10.31 -31.74 11.65
N GLU A 416 9.75 -32.33 10.59
CA GLU A 416 8.88 -33.51 10.64
C GLU A 416 9.49 -34.77 9.97
N GLY A 417 10.82 -34.87 9.90
CA GLY A 417 11.49 -36.02 9.25
C GLY A 417 11.22 -36.12 7.74
N PHE A 418 10.88 -34.99 7.12
CA PHE A 418 10.63 -34.86 5.69
C PHE A 418 11.93 -34.92 4.88
N SER A 419 11.90 -35.64 3.75
CA SER A 419 13.02 -35.73 2.82
C SER A 419 12.58 -35.25 1.43
N LEU A 420 13.14 -34.12 0.98
CA LEU A 420 13.01 -33.67 -0.39
C LEU A 420 13.87 -34.55 -1.29
N ARG A 421 13.22 -35.26 -2.22
CA ARG A 421 13.90 -36.06 -3.25
C ARG A 421 14.61 -35.20 -4.31
N ASP A 422 14.15 -33.96 -4.50
CA ASP A 422 14.68 -33.00 -5.47
C ASP A 422 14.50 -31.56 -4.94
N PRO A 423 15.54 -30.94 -4.35
CA PRO A 423 15.49 -29.55 -3.92
C PRO A 423 15.60 -28.56 -5.09
N VAL A 424 16.17 -28.97 -6.24
CA VAL A 424 16.37 -28.08 -7.41
C VAL A 424 15.02 -27.79 -8.06
N LEU A 425 14.22 -28.82 -8.35
CA LEU A 425 12.85 -28.67 -8.85
C LEU A 425 11.98 -27.87 -7.87
N TRP A 426 12.20 -28.02 -6.55
CA TRP A 426 11.47 -27.26 -5.54
C TRP A 426 11.74 -25.76 -5.64
N TYR A 427 13.01 -25.33 -5.72
CA TYR A 427 13.35 -23.91 -5.90
C TYR A 427 13.03 -23.36 -7.28
N LEU A 428 13.16 -24.16 -8.35
CA LEU A 428 12.71 -23.77 -9.69
C LEU A 428 11.23 -23.35 -9.66
N LEU A 429 10.37 -24.11 -8.98
CA LEU A 429 8.96 -23.78 -8.81
C LEU A 429 8.72 -22.58 -7.89
N LYS A 430 9.61 -22.27 -6.92
CA LYS A 430 9.54 -21.02 -6.14
C LYS A 430 9.91 -19.78 -6.96
N PHE A 431 10.86 -19.90 -7.89
CA PHE A 431 11.30 -18.75 -8.70
C PHE A 431 10.41 -18.51 -9.92
N MET A 432 9.75 -19.56 -10.43
CA MET A 432 8.91 -19.52 -11.62
C MET A 432 7.84 -18.42 -11.63
N PRO A 433 7.13 -18.05 -10.54
CA PRO A 433 6.11 -16.99 -10.57
C PRO A 433 6.63 -15.66 -11.11
N VAL A 434 7.84 -15.22 -10.72
CA VAL A 434 8.44 -13.96 -11.21
C VAL A 434 8.72 -14.03 -12.72
N HIS A 435 9.29 -15.14 -13.17
CA HIS A 435 9.64 -15.34 -14.59
C HIS A 435 8.38 -15.43 -15.46
N LEU A 436 7.39 -16.21 -15.01
CA LEU A 436 6.09 -16.36 -15.64
C LEU A 436 5.38 -15.01 -15.80
N TRP A 437 5.37 -14.19 -14.75
CA TRP A 437 4.76 -12.87 -14.75
C TRP A 437 5.45 -11.90 -15.70
N ILE A 438 6.79 -11.82 -15.65
CA ILE A 438 7.57 -10.97 -16.56
C ILE A 438 7.34 -11.39 -18.02
N VAL A 439 7.29 -12.69 -18.32
CA VAL A 439 7.03 -13.19 -19.68
C VAL A 439 5.61 -12.83 -20.13
N ILE A 440 4.58 -13.12 -19.33
CA ILE A 440 3.17 -12.84 -19.69
C ILE A 440 2.96 -11.36 -20.03
N PHE A 441 3.46 -10.45 -19.18
CA PHE A 441 3.24 -9.02 -19.35
C PHE A 441 4.23 -8.35 -20.33
N SER A 442 5.44 -8.87 -20.52
CA SER A 442 6.33 -8.36 -21.59
C SER A 442 5.81 -8.70 -23.00
N LEU A 443 5.02 -9.78 -23.13
CA LEU A 443 4.34 -10.16 -24.37
C LEU A 443 3.09 -9.32 -24.67
N GLN A 444 2.48 -8.66 -23.69
CA GLN A 444 1.34 -7.77 -23.95
C GLN A 444 1.81 -6.44 -24.56
N PRO A 445 1.15 -5.90 -25.61
CA PRO A 445 1.54 -4.62 -26.20
C PRO A 445 1.33 -3.43 -25.25
N HIS A 446 0.13 -3.28 -24.68
CA HIS A 446 -0.14 -2.37 -23.56
C HIS A 446 0.56 -2.83 -22.27
N LYS A 447 1.15 -1.89 -21.52
CA LYS A 447 1.93 -2.15 -20.29
C LYS A 447 1.83 -0.97 -19.33
N GLU A 448 1.56 -1.25 -18.06
CA GLU A 448 1.57 -0.28 -16.96
C GLU A 448 2.43 -0.79 -15.81
N GLU A 449 3.06 0.11 -15.03
CA GLU A 449 3.96 -0.27 -13.93
C GLU A 449 3.23 -1.12 -12.88
N ARG A 450 2.00 -0.74 -12.52
CA ARG A 450 1.17 -1.39 -11.50
C ARG A 450 0.87 -2.87 -11.77
N PHE A 451 1.01 -3.35 -13.01
CA PHE A 451 0.82 -4.77 -13.34
C PHE A 451 1.90 -5.65 -12.68
N LEU A 452 3.11 -5.13 -12.46
CA LEU A 452 4.18 -5.88 -11.77
C LEU A 452 4.03 -5.92 -10.25
N PHE A 453 3.18 -5.08 -9.64
CA PHE A 453 3.07 -4.96 -8.18
C PHE A 453 2.84 -6.33 -7.51
N ALA A 454 2.01 -7.19 -8.11
CA ALA A 454 1.73 -8.53 -7.61
C ALA A 454 2.98 -9.39 -7.31
N VAL A 455 4.09 -9.18 -8.04
CA VAL A 455 5.36 -9.92 -7.86
C VAL A 455 6.50 -9.09 -7.28
N TYR A 456 6.29 -7.82 -6.93
CA TYR A 456 7.33 -6.95 -6.35
C TYR A 456 8.05 -7.57 -5.12
N PRO A 457 7.36 -8.18 -4.14
CA PRO A 457 8.01 -8.86 -3.01
C PRO A 457 8.78 -10.12 -3.44
N LEU A 458 8.32 -10.81 -4.50
CA LEU A 458 8.97 -12.02 -5.03
C LEU A 458 10.24 -11.67 -5.84
N ILE A 459 10.30 -10.49 -6.45
CA ILE A 459 11.54 -9.93 -7.03
C ILE A 459 12.59 -9.75 -5.92
N CYS A 460 12.21 -9.20 -4.76
CA CYS A 460 13.13 -9.12 -3.62
C CYS A 460 13.62 -10.52 -3.19
N PHE A 461 12.74 -11.51 -3.08
CA PHE A 461 13.10 -12.89 -2.70
C PHE A 461 14.04 -13.58 -3.69
N ASN A 462 13.68 -13.64 -4.98
CA ASN A 462 14.55 -14.20 -6.01
C ASN A 462 15.89 -13.46 -6.06
N GLY A 463 15.89 -12.14 -5.90
CA GLY A 463 17.10 -11.31 -5.85
C GLY A 463 18.05 -11.68 -4.71
N VAL A 464 17.57 -11.72 -3.46
CA VAL A 464 18.44 -12.04 -2.31
C VAL A 464 18.88 -13.51 -2.27
N MET A 465 18.03 -14.41 -2.75
CA MET A 465 18.35 -15.83 -2.91
C MET A 465 19.47 -16.02 -3.94
N THR A 466 19.43 -15.29 -5.07
CA THR A 466 20.52 -15.28 -6.05
C THR A 466 21.82 -14.72 -5.47
N LEU A 467 21.78 -13.61 -4.73
CA LEU A 467 22.97 -13.04 -4.10
C LEU A 467 23.60 -14.02 -3.10
N PHE A 468 22.81 -14.77 -2.33
CA PHE A 468 23.29 -15.84 -1.46
C PHE A 468 23.92 -17.00 -2.24
N MET A 469 23.30 -17.46 -3.33
CA MET A 469 23.87 -18.53 -4.17
C MET A 469 25.19 -18.08 -4.84
N ILE A 470 25.28 -16.83 -5.31
CA ILE A 470 26.51 -16.24 -5.84
C ILE A 470 27.59 -16.15 -4.74
N GLN A 471 27.24 -15.74 -3.51
CA GLN A 471 28.16 -15.76 -2.38
C GLN A 471 28.76 -17.15 -2.17
N LYS A 472 27.96 -18.22 -2.23
CA LYS A 472 28.45 -19.59 -2.06
C LYS A 472 29.33 -20.08 -3.21
N LEU A 473 29.01 -19.69 -4.45
CA LEU A 473 29.90 -19.92 -5.60
C LEU A 473 31.26 -19.20 -5.44
N VAL A 474 31.27 -17.97 -4.93
CA VAL A 474 32.50 -17.20 -4.66
C VAL A 474 33.31 -17.81 -3.50
N GLU A 475 32.68 -18.19 -2.39
CA GLU A 475 33.34 -18.88 -1.28
C GLU A 475 34.04 -20.17 -1.77
N ARG A 476 33.33 -21.03 -2.51
CA ARG A 476 33.88 -22.27 -3.08
C ARG A 476 35.01 -22.03 -4.09
N ALA A 477 34.93 -20.94 -4.85
CA ALA A 477 36.00 -20.56 -5.77
C ALA A 477 37.26 -20.18 -4.99
N LEU A 478 37.15 -19.31 -3.99
CA LEU A 478 38.27 -18.86 -3.16
C LEU A 478 38.90 -20.01 -2.32
N ASP A 479 38.08 -20.94 -1.82
CA ASP A 479 38.55 -22.14 -1.11
C ASP A 479 39.35 -23.13 -1.98
N ARG A 480 39.41 -22.94 -3.31
CA ARG A 480 40.35 -23.67 -4.18
C ARG A 480 41.73 -23.01 -4.29
N TYR A 481 41.86 -21.73 -3.93
CA TYR A 481 43.09 -20.94 -4.10
C TYR A 481 43.74 -20.51 -2.79
N VAL A 482 43.04 -20.61 -1.65
CA VAL A 482 43.56 -20.11 -0.36
C VAL A 482 43.76 -21.22 0.67
N TYR A 483 44.86 -21.11 1.42
CA TYR A 483 45.19 -21.98 2.54
C TYR A 483 44.06 -22.07 3.59
N ARG A 484 43.80 -23.31 4.02
CA ARG A 484 42.73 -23.74 4.94
C ARG A 484 42.66 -22.97 6.27
N SER A 485 43.73 -22.31 6.70
CA SER A 485 43.79 -21.45 7.88
C SER A 485 43.10 -20.09 7.72
N LYS A 486 42.81 -19.65 6.48
CA LYS A 486 42.14 -18.37 6.18
C LYS A 486 40.68 -18.49 5.71
N THR A 487 40.19 -19.71 5.44
CA THR A 487 38.82 -20.00 4.96
C THR A 487 37.73 -19.31 5.78
N ALA A 488 37.74 -19.43 7.12
CA ALA A 488 36.72 -18.81 7.98
C ALA A 488 36.68 -17.27 7.87
N THR A 489 37.84 -16.65 7.66
CA THR A 489 37.96 -15.21 7.43
C THR A 489 37.41 -14.82 6.05
N ILE A 490 37.60 -15.65 5.03
CA ILE A 490 37.04 -15.43 3.68
C ILE A 490 35.52 -15.54 3.69
N HIS A 491 34.94 -16.55 4.34
CA HIS A 491 33.48 -16.70 4.44
C HIS A 491 32.84 -15.50 5.17
N LYS A 492 33.53 -14.94 6.18
CA LYS A 492 33.12 -13.67 6.82
C LYS A 492 33.11 -12.50 5.84
N TYR A 493 34.13 -12.33 5.01
CA TYR A 493 34.18 -11.27 4.00
C TYR A 493 33.15 -11.46 2.88
N ALA A 494 32.93 -12.70 2.40
CA ALA A 494 31.93 -13.01 1.38
C ALA A 494 30.49 -12.71 1.88
N SER A 495 30.17 -13.06 3.12
CA SER A 495 28.91 -12.67 3.78
C SER A 495 28.77 -11.15 3.94
N GLY A 496 29.89 -10.46 4.17
CA GLY A 496 29.95 -8.99 4.16
C GLY A 496 29.65 -8.38 2.79
N LEU A 497 30.09 -9.00 1.70
CA LEU A 497 29.86 -8.50 0.33
C LEU A 497 28.37 -8.43 -0.01
N VAL A 498 27.56 -9.41 0.40
CA VAL A 498 26.10 -9.36 0.20
C VAL A 498 25.48 -8.17 0.94
N TRP A 499 25.91 -7.89 2.18
CA TRP A 499 25.46 -6.69 2.91
C TRP A 499 25.90 -5.39 2.23
N ILE A 500 27.11 -5.32 1.65
CA ILE A 500 27.58 -4.15 0.89
C ILE A 500 26.69 -3.91 -0.35
N ILE A 501 26.37 -4.97 -1.11
CA ILE A 501 25.49 -4.91 -2.28
C ILE A 501 24.08 -4.45 -1.88
N LEU A 502 23.54 -4.98 -0.77
CA LEU A 502 22.23 -4.58 -0.26
C LEU A 502 22.20 -3.12 0.23
N VAL A 503 23.23 -2.66 0.95
CA VAL A 503 23.32 -1.26 1.40
C VAL A 503 23.44 -0.30 0.22
N ALA A 504 24.19 -0.66 -0.84
CA ALA A 504 24.22 0.11 -2.08
C ALA A 504 22.84 0.13 -2.77
N SER A 505 22.14 -1.01 -2.80
CA SER A 505 20.77 -1.12 -3.32
C SER A 505 19.75 -0.24 -2.57
N ALA A 506 19.87 -0.18 -1.24
CA ALA A 506 19.06 0.69 -0.39
C ALA A 506 19.37 2.18 -0.64
N ALA A 507 20.63 2.55 -0.81
CA ALA A 507 21.02 3.93 -1.11
C ALA A 507 20.49 4.41 -2.47
N ILE A 508 20.55 3.56 -3.50
CA ILE A 508 19.98 3.83 -4.84
C ILE A 508 18.45 3.96 -4.75
N SER A 509 17.80 3.06 -4.01
CA SER A 509 16.34 3.09 -3.82
C SER A 509 15.87 4.33 -3.04
N LEU A 510 16.56 4.70 -1.96
CA LEU A 510 16.29 5.91 -1.20
C LEU A 510 16.51 7.17 -2.05
N SER A 511 17.55 7.20 -2.88
CA SER A 511 17.78 8.28 -3.85
C SER A 511 16.61 8.39 -4.86
N ARG A 512 16.04 7.28 -5.34
CA ARG A 512 14.82 7.31 -6.18
C ARG A 512 13.59 7.81 -5.42
N VAL A 513 13.36 7.35 -4.19
CA VAL A 513 12.24 7.80 -3.35
C VAL A 513 12.31 9.31 -3.10
N LEU A 514 13.50 9.82 -2.74
CA LEU A 514 13.75 11.26 -2.59
C LEU A 514 13.57 12.02 -3.92
N ALA A 515 13.90 11.43 -5.07
CA ALA A 515 13.64 12.05 -6.37
C ALA A 515 12.14 12.21 -6.62
N LEU A 516 11.36 11.16 -6.36
CA LEU A 516 9.90 11.18 -6.59
C LEU A 516 9.22 12.25 -5.72
N HIS A 517 9.62 12.36 -4.46
CA HIS A 517 9.16 13.41 -3.55
C HIS A 517 9.59 14.82 -4.01
N GLU A 518 10.89 15.06 -4.14
CA GLU A 518 11.46 16.39 -4.39
C GLU A 518 11.18 16.93 -5.80
N HIS A 519 11.11 16.06 -6.81
CA HIS A 519 10.98 16.48 -8.21
C HIS A 519 9.52 16.53 -8.67
N TYR A 520 8.64 15.71 -8.11
CA TYR A 520 7.27 15.52 -8.61
C TYR A 520 6.17 15.51 -7.53
N GLY A 521 6.47 15.78 -6.26
CA GLY A 521 5.50 15.80 -5.16
C GLY A 521 4.56 17.02 -5.11
N ALA A 522 4.77 18.02 -5.97
CA ALA A 522 4.01 19.27 -5.98
C ALA A 522 2.48 19.12 -6.03
N PRO A 523 1.86 18.18 -6.79
CA PRO A 523 0.41 18.04 -6.85
C PRO A 523 -0.19 17.73 -5.47
N ILE A 524 0.38 16.76 -4.74
CA ILE A 524 -0.12 16.36 -3.41
C ILE A 524 -0.03 17.54 -2.43
N ASP A 525 1.03 18.34 -2.47
CA ASP A 525 1.17 19.50 -1.59
C ASP A 525 0.25 20.68 -1.97
N VAL A 526 0.01 20.91 -3.26
CA VAL A 526 -0.89 21.99 -3.72
C VAL A 526 -2.36 21.61 -3.51
N TYR A 527 -2.76 20.37 -3.77
CA TYR A 527 -4.10 19.88 -3.42
C TYR A 527 -4.30 19.75 -1.90
N ARG A 528 -3.28 19.46 -1.08
CA ARG A 528 -3.39 19.61 0.39
C ARG A 528 -3.81 21.03 0.78
N LYS A 529 -3.34 22.04 0.04
CA LYS A 529 -3.65 23.45 0.30
C LYS A 529 -4.98 23.92 -0.27
N THR A 530 -5.68 23.16 -1.12
CA THR A 530 -7.07 23.51 -1.48
C THR A 530 -8.00 23.45 -0.26
N PHE A 531 -7.79 22.50 0.66
CA PHE A 531 -8.60 22.39 1.88
C PHE A 531 -8.52 23.62 2.80
N ASP A 532 -7.39 24.35 2.78
CA ASP A 532 -7.17 25.57 3.59
C ASP A 532 -7.54 26.87 2.84
N LEU A 533 -7.40 26.89 1.50
CA LEU A 533 -7.42 28.11 0.68
C LEU A 533 -8.65 28.27 -0.22
N VAL A 534 -9.38 27.18 -0.50
CA VAL A 534 -10.64 27.22 -1.24
C VAL A 534 -11.77 27.58 -0.27
N LYS A 535 -12.36 28.76 -0.47
CA LYS A 535 -13.44 29.26 0.37
C LYS A 535 -14.78 28.90 -0.26
N VAL A 536 -15.60 28.17 0.49
CA VAL A 536 -16.98 27.85 0.12
C VAL A 536 -17.91 28.70 1.00
N PRO A 537 -18.86 29.47 0.42
CA PRO A 537 -19.83 30.24 1.21
C PRO A 537 -20.75 29.33 2.03
N THR A 538 -20.82 29.54 3.34
CA THR A 538 -21.45 28.60 4.29
C THR A 538 -22.86 28.95 4.77
N THR A 539 -23.45 30.07 4.32
CA THR A 539 -24.79 30.51 4.79
C THR A 539 -25.60 31.23 3.72
N PHE A 540 -26.86 30.80 3.57
CA PHE A 540 -27.93 31.64 3.01
C PHE A 540 -28.36 32.67 4.06
N THR A 541 -28.12 33.95 3.84
CA THR A 541 -28.74 35.03 4.60
C THR A 541 -30.07 35.39 3.95
N ILE A 542 -31.19 34.92 4.52
CA ILE A 542 -32.53 35.40 4.16
C ILE A 542 -32.75 36.74 4.87
N ASP A 543 -32.18 37.81 4.29
CA ASP A 543 -32.43 39.18 4.74
C ASP A 543 -33.83 39.61 4.32
N GLY A 544 -34.81 39.26 5.15
CA GLY A 544 -36.25 39.43 4.89
C GLY A 544 -37.05 40.02 6.05
N SER A 545 -36.40 40.61 7.07
CA SER A 545 -37.07 41.23 8.21
C SER A 545 -37.64 42.63 7.87
N ALA A 546 -38.56 42.70 6.91
CA ALA A 546 -39.36 43.89 6.61
C ALA A 546 -40.83 43.65 6.99
N THR A 547 -41.35 44.45 7.92
CA THR A 547 -42.69 44.33 8.50
C THR A 547 -43.82 44.58 7.50
N ALA A 548 -44.84 43.71 7.49
CA ALA A 548 -46.20 44.04 7.07
C ALA A 548 -47.23 43.25 7.90
N THR A 549 -48.15 43.95 8.57
CA THR A 549 -49.33 43.34 9.21
C THR A 549 -50.41 43.01 8.18
N PRO A 550 -51.10 41.85 8.28
CA PRO A 550 -52.17 41.51 7.33
C PRO A 550 -53.45 42.31 7.61
N PRO A 551 -54.09 42.92 6.59
CA PRO A 551 -55.47 43.39 6.66
C PRO A 551 -56.48 42.25 6.44
N GLU A 552 -57.73 42.45 6.85
CA GLU A 552 -58.82 41.47 6.67
C GLU A 552 -59.30 41.31 5.20
N PRO A 553 -59.86 40.14 4.83
CA PRO A 553 -60.35 39.88 3.48
C PRO A 553 -61.76 40.45 3.23
N SER A 554 -61.96 41.07 2.06
CA SER A 554 -63.30 41.39 1.51
C SER A 554 -63.59 40.50 0.29
N PRO A 555 -64.86 40.10 0.03
CA PRO A 555 -65.15 39.01 -0.90
C PRO A 555 -65.42 39.43 -2.37
N LEU A 556 -64.79 38.69 -3.29
CA LEU A 556 -65.31 38.18 -4.57
C LEU A 556 -66.10 39.10 -5.53
N SER A 557 -65.49 39.35 -6.69
CA SER A 557 -66.15 39.21 -8.01
C SER A 557 -65.13 38.68 -9.06
N PRO A 558 -65.55 38.02 -10.15
CA PRO A 558 -64.67 37.20 -10.98
C PRO A 558 -64.21 37.85 -12.31
N GLU A 559 -63.35 37.09 -13.01
CA GLU A 559 -63.00 37.08 -14.45
C GLU A 559 -61.57 37.51 -14.87
N ASP A 560 -61.07 36.72 -15.84
CA ASP A 560 -59.91 36.86 -16.73
C ASP A 560 -58.44 36.84 -16.26
N SER A 561 -57.63 36.30 -17.19
CA SER A 561 -56.16 36.17 -17.25
C SER A 561 -55.49 35.10 -16.35
N ALA A 562 -54.52 34.39 -16.93
CA ALA A 562 -53.80 33.30 -16.30
C ALA A 562 -52.62 33.79 -15.43
N PRO A 563 -52.26 33.08 -14.35
CA PRO A 563 -51.14 33.47 -13.49
C PRO A 563 -49.80 33.27 -14.22
N VAL A 564 -49.21 34.38 -14.66
CA VAL A 564 -47.77 34.44 -14.99
C VAL A 564 -47.01 34.26 -13.68
N VAL A 565 -46.55 33.04 -13.42
CA VAL A 565 -45.68 32.74 -12.27
C VAL A 565 -44.30 33.32 -12.57
N THR A 566 -44.07 34.56 -12.13
CA THR A 566 -42.76 35.19 -12.10
C THR A 566 -41.88 34.45 -11.08
N SER A 567 -41.14 33.46 -11.56
CA SER A 567 -40.14 32.73 -10.78
C SER A 567 -38.97 33.65 -10.42
N GLN A 568 -39.12 34.43 -9.35
CA GLN A 568 -37.97 35.07 -8.71
C GLN A 568 -37.02 33.98 -8.26
N GLY A 569 -35.78 34.04 -8.74
CA GLY A 569 -34.88 32.90 -8.73
C GLY A 569 -34.46 32.48 -7.33
N ILE A 570 -34.86 31.29 -6.91
CA ILE A 570 -34.10 30.52 -5.93
C ILE A 570 -32.80 30.13 -6.62
N THR A 571 -31.78 30.99 -6.51
CA THR A 571 -30.42 30.65 -6.96
C THR A 571 -29.93 29.49 -6.10
N SER A 572 -29.84 28.31 -6.72
CA SER A 572 -29.10 27.16 -6.15
C SER A 572 -27.72 27.62 -5.68
N PRO A 573 -27.21 27.10 -4.55
CA PRO A 573 -25.94 27.56 -4.01
C PRO A 573 -24.83 27.34 -5.06
N GLU A 574 -24.06 28.40 -5.34
CA GLU A 574 -23.09 28.37 -6.44
C GLU A 574 -21.98 27.35 -6.16
N VAL A 575 -21.90 26.31 -7.01
CA VAL A 575 -20.95 25.21 -6.82
C VAL A 575 -19.54 25.71 -7.12
N ILE A 576 -18.74 25.86 -6.07
CA ILE A 576 -17.36 26.32 -6.16
C ILE A 576 -16.52 25.28 -6.92
N ARG A 577 -16.08 25.62 -8.13
CA ARG A 577 -15.24 24.74 -8.95
C ARG A 577 -13.76 25.08 -8.86
N VAL A 578 -12.97 24.06 -8.52
CA VAL A 578 -11.51 24.04 -8.63
C VAL A 578 -11.17 23.37 -9.95
N CYS A 579 -10.81 24.17 -10.96
CA CYS A 579 -10.59 23.66 -12.30
C CYS A 579 -9.15 23.16 -12.52
N VAL A 580 -8.98 22.19 -13.42
CA VAL A 580 -7.68 21.70 -13.91
C VAL A 580 -7.78 21.37 -15.40
N GLY A 581 -6.78 21.76 -16.18
CA GLY A 581 -6.65 21.40 -17.59
C GLY A 581 -5.67 20.26 -17.79
N LYS A 582 -4.57 20.54 -18.50
CA LYS A 582 -3.51 19.60 -18.89
C LYS A 582 -2.99 18.65 -17.80
N GLU A 583 -2.98 19.07 -16.53
CA GLU A 583 -2.52 18.26 -15.38
C GLU A 583 -3.64 17.43 -14.69
N TRP A 584 -4.80 17.24 -15.32
CA TRP A 584 -5.95 16.52 -14.73
C TRP A 584 -5.61 15.14 -14.16
N TYR A 585 -4.70 14.42 -14.83
CA TYR A 585 -4.21 13.09 -14.44
C TYR A 585 -3.38 13.09 -13.14
N ARG A 586 -3.11 14.27 -12.54
CA ARG A 586 -2.47 14.44 -11.23
C ARG A 586 -3.42 14.88 -10.12
N PHE A 587 -4.71 15.02 -10.41
CA PHE A 587 -5.73 15.22 -9.37
C PHE A 587 -5.72 14.00 -8.41
N PRO A 588 -5.60 14.18 -7.09
CA PRO A 588 -5.42 13.04 -6.19
C PRO A 588 -6.73 12.44 -5.65
N SER A 589 -7.80 13.24 -5.55
CA SER A 589 -9.22 12.89 -5.31
C SER A 589 -9.97 14.06 -4.63
N HIS A 590 -11.31 14.07 -4.71
CA HIS A 590 -12.21 14.96 -3.98
C HIS A 590 -12.02 14.94 -2.45
N TYR A 591 -11.35 13.93 -1.87
CA TYR A 591 -10.91 13.97 -0.46
C TYR A 591 -10.03 15.19 -0.12
N PHE A 592 -9.37 15.80 -1.10
CA PHE A 592 -8.52 16.99 -0.94
C PHE A 592 -9.28 18.32 -1.08
N LEU A 593 -10.50 18.30 -1.60
CA LEU A 593 -11.35 19.48 -1.74
C LEU A 593 -12.21 19.68 -0.48
N PRO A 594 -12.52 20.93 -0.09
CA PRO A 594 -13.45 21.20 0.99
C PRO A 594 -14.89 20.81 0.61
N GLU A 595 -15.75 20.68 1.62
CA GLU A 595 -17.17 20.38 1.43
C GLU A 595 -17.87 21.50 0.62
N GLY A 596 -18.64 21.11 -0.40
CA GLY A 596 -19.28 22.03 -1.34
C GLY A 596 -18.42 22.44 -2.55
N ALA A 597 -17.12 22.09 -2.58
CA ALA A 597 -16.29 22.28 -3.77
C ALA A 597 -16.25 21.02 -4.66
N LYS A 598 -16.25 21.21 -5.98
CA LYS A 598 -16.04 20.15 -6.99
C LYS A 598 -14.82 20.42 -7.86
N LEU A 599 -14.28 19.37 -8.47
CA LEU A 599 -13.35 19.52 -9.59
C LEU A 599 -14.09 20.11 -10.81
N GLY A 600 -13.38 20.90 -11.62
CA GLY A 600 -13.77 21.19 -13.00
C GLY A 600 -12.66 20.72 -13.95
N GLN A 601 -13.02 20.22 -15.12
CA GLN A 601 -12.06 19.82 -16.15
C GLN A 601 -12.06 20.85 -17.27
N LEU A 602 -10.92 21.42 -17.62
CA LEU A 602 -10.78 22.29 -18.78
C LEU A 602 -10.38 21.48 -20.02
N LYS A 603 -10.73 21.96 -21.22
CA LYS A 603 -10.15 21.43 -22.45
C LYS A 603 -8.61 21.61 -22.40
N SER A 604 -7.94 20.65 -23.00
CA SER A 604 -6.49 20.48 -23.10
C SER A 604 -6.22 19.68 -24.38
N HIS A 605 -4.97 19.44 -24.77
CA HIS A 605 -4.62 18.55 -25.89
C HIS A 605 -4.89 17.06 -25.60
N PHE A 606 -5.73 16.76 -24.61
CA PHE A 606 -6.26 15.43 -24.35
C PHE A 606 -7.63 15.28 -25.02
N ASP A 607 -7.66 14.47 -26.08
CA ASP A 607 -8.83 14.14 -26.89
C ASP A 607 -9.38 12.72 -26.54
N GLY A 608 -9.12 12.27 -25.32
CA GLY A 608 -9.61 11.01 -24.76
C GLY A 608 -10.83 11.17 -23.87
N LEU A 609 -11.35 10.05 -23.35
CA LEU A 609 -12.48 10.09 -22.42
C LEU A 609 -12.02 10.50 -21.01
N LEU A 610 -12.41 11.69 -20.57
CA LEU A 610 -12.27 12.12 -19.19
C LEU A 610 -13.36 11.49 -18.29
N PRO A 611 -13.11 11.32 -16.97
CA PRO A 611 -14.09 10.81 -16.02
C PRO A 611 -15.16 11.89 -15.70
N GLY A 612 -16.44 11.50 -15.69
CA GLY A 612 -17.59 12.39 -15.50
C GLY A 612 -18.06 12.45 -14.03
N GLU A 613 -19.04 13.30 -13.71
CA GLU A 613 -19.64 13.33 -12.35
C GLU A 613 -20.66 12.18 -12.17
N PHE A 614 -20.56 11.42 -11.06
CA PHE A 614 -21.57 10.42 -10.68
C PHE A 614 -22.96 11.07 -10.53
N LEU A 615 -24.04 10.31 -10.77
CA LEU A 615 -25.40 10.74 -10.44
C LEU A 615 -25.59 10.92 -8.91
N GLU A 616 -25.64 12.16 -8.46
CA GLU A 616 -25.82 12.54 -7.06
C GLU A 616 -27.31 12.56 -6.65
N MET A 617 -27.58 12.39 -5.35
CA MET A 617 -28.88 12.68 -4.75
C MET A 617 -28.84 14.08 -4.12
N PRO A 618 -29.94 14.86 -4.13
CA PRO A 618 -30.05 16.05 -3.30
C PRO A 618 -29.80 15.71 -1.82
N SER A 619 -29.13 16.60 -1.08
CA SER A 619 -28.76 16.37 0.33
C SER A 619 -29.95 16.00 1.21
N ASP A 620 -31.10 16.62 0.92
CA ASP A 620 -32.30 16.59 1.76
C ASP A 620 -33.35 15.61 1.19
N ALA A 621 -32.99 14.81 0.18
CA ALA A 621 -33.89 13.86 -0.46
C ALA A 621 -34.21 12.68 0.47
N GLU A 622 -35.40 12.71 1.08
CA GLU A 622 -35.99 11.51 1.65
C GLU A 622 -36.15 10.44 0.58
N LEU A 623 -35.79 9.21 0.93
CA LEU A 623 -35.87 8.08 0.02
C LEU A 623 -37.34 7.67 -0.18
N PRO A 624 -37.80 7.42 -1.41
CA PRO A 624 -39.19 7.03 -1.65
C PRO A 624 -39.58 5.76 -0.86
N PRO A 625 -40.85 5.64 -0.43
CA PRO A 625 -41.33 4.50 0.32
C PRO A 625 -41.28 3.24 -0.55
N VAL A 626 -40.80 2.14 0.04
CA VAL A 626 -40.69 0.85 -0.65
C VAL A 626 -42.09 0.29 -0.86
N ALA A 627 -42.49 0.16 -2.13
CA ALA A 627 -43.76 -0.43 -2.52
C ALA A 627 -43.89 -1.87 -1.97
N ALA A 628 -45.06 -2.17 -1.41
CA ALA A 628 -45.40 -3.53 -1.00
C ALA A 628 -45.52 -4.45 -2.22
N GLN A 629 -45.01 -5.67 -2.11
CA GLN A 629 -45.19 -6.72 -3.11
C GLN A 629 -46.16 -7.80 -2.60
N PRO A 630 -47.00 -8.38 -3.47
CA PRO A 630 -47.92 -9.44 -3.08
C PRO A 630 -47.15 -10.69 -2.65
N SER A 631 -47.48 -11.23 -1.47
CA SER A 631 -46.91 -12.51 -1.01
C SER A 631 -47.64 -13.70 -1.65
N ALA A 632 -46.99 -14.87 -1.65
CA ALA A 632 -47.63 -16.14 -2.02
C ALA A 632 -48.72 -16.58 -1.02
N ALA A 633 -48.76 -15.99 0.18
CA ALA A 633 -49.87 -16.12 1.11
C ALA A 633 -50.93 -15.05 0.80
N LYS A 634 -52.20 -15.46 0.67
CA LYS A 634 -53.34 -14.53 0.58
C LYS A 634 -53.30 -13.51 1.72
N ASP A 635 -53.71 -12.29 1.39
CA ASP A 635 -53.94 -11.19 2.33
C ASP A 635 -52.70 -10.80 3.16
N LYS A 636 -51.50 -11.06 2.63
CA LYS A 636 -50.22 -10.62 3.18
C LYS A 636 -49.38 -9.90 2.14
N GLU A 637 -49.04 -8.65 2.45
CA GLU A 637 -48.00 -7.90 1.76
C GLU A 637 -46.62 -8.30 2.30
N HIS A 638 -45.64 -8.43 1.41
CA HIS A 638 -44.23 -8.41 1.78
C HIS A 638 -43.61 -7.09 1.35
N ARG A 639 -43.11 -6.31 2.31
CA ARG A 639 -42.19 -5.20 2.04
C ARG A 639 -40.77 -5.79 2.04
N PRO A 640 -40.03 -5.77 0.91
CA PRO A 640 -38.68 -6.30 0.88
C PRO A 640 -37.76 -5.54 1.86
N LEU A 641 -36.79 -6.26 2.44
CA LEU A 641 -35.90 -5.71 3.46
C LEU A 641 -35.08 -4.54 2.90
N ARG A 642 -35.39 -3.31 3.35
CA ARG A 642 -34.60 -2.13 3.03
C ARG A 642 -33.41 -2.01 3.98
N ILE A 643 -32.19 -2.12 3.44
CA ILE A 643 -30.98 -1.78 4.18
C ILE A 643 -30.76 -0.27 4.06
N ASP A 644 -31.51 0.53 4.83
CA ASP A 644 -31.28 1.98 4.86
C ASP A 644 -30.07 2.31 5.74
N TRP A 645 -28.92 2.46 5.08
CA TRP A 645 -27.66 2.90 5.68
C TRP A 645 -26.95 3.88 4.75
N ARG A 646 -25.95 4.60 5.27
CA ARG A 646 -25.26 5.73 4.60
C ARG A 646 -24.75 5.41 3.19
N TRP A 647 -24.40 4.15 2.92
CA TRP A 647 -23.83 3.68 1.64
C TRP A 647 -24.74 2.68 0.90
N SER A 648 -26.03 2.68 1.21
CA SER A 648 -27.03 1.93 0.45
C SER A 648 -27.02 2.33 -1.03
N ALA A 649 -27.23 1.37 -1.93
CA ALA A 649 -27.36 1.65 -3.36
C ALA A 649 -28.53 2.62 -3.63
N GLU A 650 -29.57 2.58 -2.78
CA GLU A 650 -30.73 3.47 -2.79
C GLU A 650 -30.36 4.93 -2.47
N ARG A 651 -29.32 5.19 -1.66
CA ARG A 651 -28.74 6.53 -1.43
C ARG A 651 -27.63 6.90 -2.43
N ARG A 652 -27.35 6.01 -3.40
CA ARG A 652 -26.22 6.09 -4.34
C ARG A 652 -26.66 5.63 -5.74
N PRO A 653 -27.65 6.31 -6.37
CA PRO A 653 -28.26 5.84 -7.62
C PRO A 653 -27.25 5.66 -8.76
N GLY A 654 -26.17 6.45 -8.77
CA GLY A 654 -25.02 6.31 -9.67
C GLY A 654 -24.41 4.90 -9.71
N THR A 655 -24.47 4.13 -8.61
CA THR A 655 -24.02 2.71 -8.60
C THR A 655 -24.80 1.79 -9.54
N SER A 656 -25.97 2.24 -10.01
CA SER A 656 -26.89 1.54 -10.90
C SER A 656 -27.31 2.35 -12.13
N PHE A 657 -26.80 3.58 -12.28
CA PHE A 657 -27.15 4.48 -13.37
C PHE A 657 -26.34 4.14 -14.62
N VAL A 658 -26.92 4.37 -15.81
CA VAL A 658 -26.20 4.23 -17.09
C VAL A 658 -25.94 5.63 -17.64
N PRO A 659 -24.75 6.21 -17.41
CA PRO A 659 -24.40 7.51 -17.98
C PRO A 659 -24.36 7.46 -19.51
N VAL A 660 -25.10 8.37 -20.15
CA VAL A 660 -25.18 8.51 -21.61
C VAL A 660 -23.84 8.99 -22.21
N GLN A 661 -23.08 9.73 -21.43
CA GLN A 661 -21.83 10.40 -21.79
C GLN A 661 -20.58 9.52 -21.57
N MET A 662 -20.73 8.19 -21.60
CA MET A 662 -19.64 7.23 -21.34
C MET A 662 -19.49 6.21 -22.47
N ASN A 663 -18.25 6.03 -22.95
CA ASN A 663 -17.90 5.06 -23.99
C ASN A 663 -16.69 4.21 -23.59
N ASN A 664 -16.66 2.95 -24.03
CA ASN A 664 -15.52 2.05 -23.78
C ASN A 664 -14.40 2.15 -24.82
N ARG A 665 -14.37 3.25 -25.61
CA ARG A 665 -13.47 3.44 -26.76
C ARG A 665 -12.45 4.56 -26.55
N ASN A 666 -12.39 5.15 -25.36
CA ASN A 666 -11.55 6.30 -25.04
C ASN A 666 -11.77 7.51 -25.98
N GLN A 667 -13.01 7.71 -26.44
CA GLN A 667 -13.37 8.84 -27.30
C GLN A 667 -13.74 10.06 -26.45
N GLU A 668 -13.31 11.25 -26.85
CA GLU A 668 -13.67 12.53 -26.21
C GLU A 668 -15.18 12.71 -26.06
N VAL A 669 -15.57 13.32 -24.94
CA VAL A 669 -16.96 13.72 -24.64
C VAL A 669 -16.93 15.18 -24.15
N PRO A 670 -17.26 16.16 -25.01
CA PRO A 670 -17.13 17.58 -24.70
C PRO A 670 -17.92 18.04 -23.47
N GLU A 671 -19.01 17.36 -23.13
CA GLU A 671 -19.86 17.68 -21.98
C GLU A 671 -19.21 17.45 -20.61
N HIS A 672 -18.07 16.74 -20.56
CA HIS A 672 -17.28 16.64 -19.33
C HIS A 672 -16.45 17.92 -19.04
N TYR A 673 -16.27 18.80 -20.03
CA TYR A 673 -15.55 20.05 -19.82
C TYR A 673 -16.40 21.11 -19.08
N THR A 674 -15.80 21.71 -18.07
CA THR A 674 -16.29 22.89 -17.36
C THR A 674 -15.88 24.16 -18.12
N PRO A 675 -16.82 25.03 -18.52
CA PRO A 675 -16.48 26.34 -19.06
C PRO A 675 -15.68 27.20 -18.07
N LEU A 676 -14.65 27.90 -18.58
CA LEU A 676 -13.69 28.66 -17.76
C LEU A 676 -14.35 29.76 -16.91
N ASP A 677 -15.47 30.31 -17.38
CA ASP A 677 -16.31 31.28 -16.67
C ASP A 677 -16.92 30.74 -15.37
N LYS A 678 -17.00 29.42 -15.19
CA LYS A 678 -17.50 28.76 -13.96
C LYS A 678 -16.36 28.38 -12.99
N CYS A 679 -15.11 28.55 -13.41
CA CYS A 679 -13.94 28.27 -12.58
C CYS A 679 -13.73 29.39 -11.55
N HIS A 680 -13.75 29.02 -10.28
CA HIS A 680 -13.51 29.91 -9.14
C HIS A 680 -12.04 29.86 -8.71
N TYR A 681 -11.47 28.67 -8.79
CA TYR A 681 -10.07 28.37 -8.55
C TYR A 681 -9.54 27.55 -9.73
N LEU A 682 -8.22 27.56 -9.92
CA LEU A 682 -7.54 26.85 -10.98
C LEU A 682 -6.27 26.20 -10.43
N ILE A 683 -5.96 24.99 -10.91
CA ILE A 683 -4.67 24.34 -10.72
C ILE A 683 -4.02 24.13 -12.09
N ASP A 684 -2.79 24.63 -12.21
CA ASP A 684 -2.03 24.65 -13.46
C ASP A 684 -0.52 24.51 -13.18
N LEU A 685 0.23 24.17 -14.23
CA LEU A 685 1.69 24.03 -14.23
C LEU A 685 2.29 24.91 -15.33
N ASP A 686 3.09 25.91 -14.93
CA ASP A 686 3.78 26.81 -15.86
C ASP A 686 5.29 26.58 -15.88
N TYR A 687 5.81 26.17 -17.04
CA TYR A 687 7.24 26.02 -17.31
C TYR A 687 7.81 27.28 -17.98
N SER A 688 7.84 28.40 -17.24
CA SER A 688 8.29 29.71 -17.73
C SER A 688 9.62 29.69 -18.50
N SER A 689 10.56 28.83 -18.13
CA SER A 689 11.86 28.66 -18.80
C SER A 689 11.78 28.22 -20.27
N ARG A 690 10.73 27.50 -20.69
CA ARG A 690 10.59 27.02 -22.08
C ARG A 690 10.23 28.16 -23.04
N PHE A 691 9.40 29.09 -22.57
CA PHE A 691 8.94 30.26 -23.32
C PHE A 691 9.97 31.39 -23.38
N THR A 692 11.12 31.25 -22.70
CA THR A 692 12.28 32.13 -22.88
C THR A 692 13.33 31.56 -23.85
N GLU A 693 13.25 30.28 -24.24
CA GLU A 693 14.14 29.66 -25.23
C GLU A 693 13.50 29.58 -26.63
N ASN A 694 12.17 29.45 -26.74
CA ASN A 694 11.45 29.41 -28.03
C ASN A 694 10.92 30.80 -28.42
N GLN A 695 11.22 31.25 -29.65
CA GLN A 695 10.78 32.55 -30.18
C GLN A 695 9.42 32.52 -30.90
N ASP A 696 8.81 31.35 -31.10
CA ASP A 696 7.47 31.23 -31.66
C ASP A 696 6.42 31.66 -30.63
N GLY A 697 6.14 32.97 -30.59
CA GLY A 697 5.19 33.63 -29.70
C GLY A 697 3.70 33.36 -30.01
N SER A 698 3.37 32.21 -30.59
CA SER A 698 1.98 31.78 -30.75
C SER A 698 1.44 31.32 -29.39
N GLU A 699 0.45 32.03 -28.86
CA GLU A 699 -0.26 31.58 -27.65
C GLU A 699 -1.04 30.30 -27.93
N ASP A 700 -0.90 29.32 -27.04
CA ASP A 700 -1.69 28.09 -27.10
C ASP A 700 -3.13 28.40 -26.69
N LEU A 701 -4.05 28.37 -27.67
CA LEU A 701 -5.46 28.69 -27.46
C LEU A 701 -6.23 27.59 -26.71
N ILE A 702 -5.64 26.39 -26.58
CA ILE A 702 -6.23 25.23 -25.91
C ILE A 702 -5.66 25.10 -24.49
N GLU A 703 -4.35 25.30 -24.33
CA GLU A 703 -3.66 25.27 -23.03
C GLU A 703 -2.96 26.61 -22.70
N PRO A 704 -3.71 27.73 -22.61
CA PRO A 704 -3.13 29.04 -22.36
C PRO A 704 -2.45 29.11 -20.99
N ARG A 705 -1.49 30.02 -20.85
CA ARG A 705 -0.64 30.14 -19.65
C ARG A 705 -1.34 30.91 -18.53
N TYR A 706 -2.43 30.36 -18.00
CA TYR A 706 -3.28 30.98 -16.98
C TYR A 706 -2.50 31.58 -15.79
N LEU A 707 -1.40 30.96 -15.36
CA LEU A 707 -0.56 31.46 -14.26
C LEU A 707 0.27 32.72 -14.60
N GLN A 708 0.25 33.19 -15.85
CA GLN A 708 0.82 34.47 -16.28
C GLN A 708 -0.23 35.57 -16.47
N ASP A 709 -1.50 35.20 -16.66
CA ASP A 709 -2.64 36.11 -16.64
C ASP A 709 -2.87 36.64 -15.21
N LYS A 710 -2.20 37.75 -14.92
CA LYS A 710 -2.29 38.48 -13.65
C LYS A 710 -3.53 39.39 -13.59
N GLU A 711 -4.33 39.46 -14.64
CA GLU A 711 -5.57 40.26 -14.65
C GLU A 711 -6.72 39.44 -14.06
N HIS A 712 -6.92 38.20 -14.55
CA HIS A 712 -7.98 37.32 -14.08
C HIS A 712 -7.55 36.38 -12.95
N TRP A 713 -6.25 36.07 -12.80
CA TRP A 713 -5.78 35.09 -11.80
C TRP A 713 -4.83 35.66 -10.74
N GLU A 714 -4.91 35.08 -9.56
CA GLU A 714 -4.09 35.37 -8.39
C GLU A 714 -3.46 34.06 -7.89
N ARG A 715 -2.12 33.95 -7.91
CA ARG A 715 -1.41 32.77 -7.39
C ARG A 715 -1.54 32.71 -5.86
N MET A 716 -2.23 31.70 -5.34
CA MET A 716 -2.49 31.52 -3.90
C MET A 716 -1.41 30.70 -3.21
N TYR A 717 -0.97 29.61 -3.84
CA TYR A 717 0.10 28.74 -3.34
C TYR A 717 0.75 28.01 -4.51
N CYS A 718 2.08 27.95 -4.53
CA CYS A 718 2.86 27.31 -5.59
C CYS A 718 3.95 26.42 -5.01
N LYS A 719 4.30 25.35 -5.73
CA LYS A 719 5.36 24.41 -5.38
C LYS A 719 6.14 24.00 -6.63
N ASN A 720 7.46 24.00 -6.54
CA ASN A 720 8.35 23.65 -7.65
C ASN A 720 8.08 22.22 -8.16
N PHE A 721 8.01 22.06 -9.48
CA PHE A 721 7.93 20.77 -10.17
C PHE A 721 9.03 20.70 -11.24
N LEU A 722 9.75 19.58 -11.34
CA LEU A 722 10.97 19.51 -12.17
C LEU A 722 10.63 19.66 -13.67
N ASP A 723 11.36 20.52 -14.38
CA ASP A 723 11.30 20.56 -15.83
C ASP A 723 12.20 19.46 -16.42
N THR A 724 11.59 18.46 -17.07
CA THR A 724 12.32 17.35 -17.68
C THR A 724 12.80 17.61 -19.12
N GLN A 725 12.47 18.77 -19.70
CA GLN A 725 12.79 19.14 -21.09
C GLN A 725 13.98 20.13 -21.20
N VAL A 726 14.29 20.90 -20.15
CA VAL A 726 15.38 21.90 -20.17
C VAL A 726 16.42 21.66 -19.05
N GLY A 727 17.56 22.36 -19.13
CA GLY A 727 18.64 22.29 -18.15
C GLY A 727 19.10 20.86 -17.83
N ALA A 728 19.46 20.63 -16.56
CA ALA A 728 19.88 19.32 -16.06
C ALA A 728 18.74 18.28 -16.05
N GLY A 729 17.48 18.71 -16.09
CA GLY A 729 16.32 17.82 -16.11
C GLY A 729 16.18 16.99 -17.39
N ARG A 730 16.88 17.37 -18.47
CA ARG A 730 17.07 16.51 -19.65
C ARG A 730 17.82 15.21 -19.34
N ASN A 731 18.65 15.17 -18.30
CA ASN A 731 19.45 14.01 -17.97
C ASN A 731 18.59 12.96 -17.24
N ARG A 732 18.49 11.75 -17.83
CA ARG A 732 17.68 10.63 -17.30
C ARG A 732 18.04 10.25 -15.86
N TRP A 733 19.29 10.38 -15.45
CA TRP A 733 19.71 10.11 -14.07
C TRP A 733 19.19 11.16 -13.09
N VAL A 734 19.20 12.45 -13.48
CA VAL A 734 18.66 13.56 -12.66
C VAL A 734 17.14 13.44 -12.52
N ARG A 735 16.44 12.96 -13.56
CA ARG A 735 14.99 12.68 -13.51
C ARG A 735 14.62 11.53 -12.56
N ALA A 736 15.48 10.52 -12.46
CA ALA A 736 15.19 9.25 -11.78
C ALA A 736 15.73 9.15 -10.35
N PHE A 737 16.78 9.91 -10.01
CA PHE A 737 17.54 9.79 -8.77
C PHE A 737 17.87 11.15 -8.15
N TRP A 738 17.69 11.26 -6.84
CA TRP A 738 18.07 12.44 -6.08
C TRP A 738 19.59 12.49 -5.96
N MET A 739 20.16 13.62 -6.32
CA MET A 739 21.58 13.90 -6.20
C MET A 739 21.79 15.38 -5.82
N PRO A 740 22.84 15.70 -5.03
CA PRO A 740 23.17 17.08 -4.67
C PRO A 740 23.44 17.98 -5.88
N ASN A 741 23.25 19.28 -5.73
CA ASN A 741 23.42 20.24 -6.83
C ASN A 741 24.85 20.23 -7.42
N LYS A 742 25.90 20.07 -6.59
CA LYS A 742 27.29 19.92 -7.08
C LYS A 742 27.48 18.69 -7.98
N VAL A 743 26.85 17.57 -7.63
CA VAL A 743 26.88 16.33 -8.42
C VAL A 743 26.06 16.48 -9.69
N THR A 744 24.89 17.14 -9.61
CA THR A 744 24.05 17.46 -10.77
C THR A 744 24.85 18.25 -11.79
N VAL A 745 25.43 19.39 -11.38
CA VAL A 745 26.22 20.30 -12.24
C VAL A 745 27.40 19.58 -12.90
N ALA A 746 28.13 18.74 -12.16
CA ALA A 746 29.21 17.93 -12.71
C ALA A 746 28.71 16.91 -13.76
N LEU A 747 27.64 16.17 -13.44
CA LEU A 747 27.05 15.16 -14.33
C LEU A 747 26.44 15.76 -15.60
N THR A 748 25.93 17.00 -15.53
CA THR A 748 25.27 17.71 -16.65
C THR A 748 26.11 18.85 -17.23
N ARG A 749 27.45 18.75 -17.14
CA ARG A 749 28.41 19.66 -17.80
C ARG A 749 28.15 21.15 -17.55
N GLY A 750 27.84 21.52 -16.31
CA GLY A 750 27.56 22.89 -15.89
C GLY A 750 26.08 23.21 -15.66
N GLN A 751 25.15 22.40 -16.16
CA GLN A 751 23.71 22.71 -16.09
C GLN A 751 23.11 22.49 -14.68
N THR A 752 22.10 23.28 -14.33
CA THR A 752 21.37 23.21 -13.05
C THR A 752 19.97 22.62 -13.24
N LYS A 753 19.31 22.22 -12.14
CA LYS A 753 17.88 21.81 -12.17
C LYS A 753 17.03 23.04 -12.42
N VAL A 754 16.13 22.96 -13.41
CA VAL A 754 15.15 23.99 -13.76
C VAL A 754 13.76 23.49 -13.34
N TRP A 755 12.89 24.40 -12.94
CA TRP A 755 11.62 24.10 -12.29
C TRP A 755 10.49 24.89 -12.96
N GLY A 756 9.34 24.25 -13.12
CA GLY A 756 8.07 24.92 -13.36
C GLY A 756 7.33 25.19 -12.05
N ASP A 757 6.42 26.15 -12.09
CA ASP A 757 5.53 26.50 -10.99
C ASP A 757 4.24 25.67 -11.10
N TYR A 758 4.05 24.68 -10.23
CA TYR A 758 2.74 24.03 -10.04
C TYR A 758 1.97 24.85 -8.99
N CYS A 759 0.86 25.48 -9.37
CA CYS A 759 0.16 26.47 -8.53
C CYS A 759 -1.34 26.18 -8.38
N LEU A 760 -1.86 26.46 -7.19
CA LEU A 760 -3.26 26.84 -6.98
C LEU A 760 -3.38 28.35 -7.20
N ALA A 761 -4.28 28.75 -8.09
CA ALA A 761 -4.69 30.12 -8.32
C ALA A 761 -6.17 30.32 -7.96
N ARG A 762 -6.52 31.55 -7.57
CA ARG A 762 -7.89 32.04 -7.36
C ARG A 762 -8.24 32.99 -8.50
N ARG A 763 -9.48 32.93 -9.00
CA ARG A 763 -9.96 33.91 -9.97
C ARG A 763 -10.29 35.22 -9.26
N LYS A 764 -9.83 36.33 -9.83
CA LYS A 764 -10.14 37.67 -9.36
C LYS A 764 -11.56 38.04 -9.77
N THR A 765 -12.36 38.48 -8.80
CA THR A 765 -13.64 39.11 -9.09
C THR A 765 -13.37 40.44 -9.78
N THR A 766 -13.69 40.56 -11.07
CA THR A 766 -13.71 41.84 -11.76
C THR A 766 -14.62 42.79 -10.98
N LYS A 767 -14.06 43.87 -10.42
CA LYS A 767 -14.90 44.96 -9.90
C LYS A 767 -15.72 45.48 -11.09
N LYS A 768 -17.05 45.44 -10.99
CA LYS A 768 -17.86 46.33 -11.84
C LYS A 768 -17.47 47.75 -11.46
N GLU A 769 -16.92 48.50 -12.40
CA GLU A 769 -16.75 49.94 -12.25
C GLU A 769 -18.13 50.56 -12.25
N GLY A 770 -18.58 50.94 -11.05
CA GLY A 770 -19.96 51.35 -10.79
C GLY A 770 -20.22 52.78 -11.21
N GLY A 771 -20.35 53.01 -12.53
CA GLY A 771 -20.98 54.19 -13.13
C GLY A 771 -20.24 55.52 -12.95
N GLU A 772 -19.74 56.06 -14.06
CA GLU A 772 -19.45 57.49 -14.13
C GLU A 772 -20.71 58.34 -13.86
N GLY A 773 -20.48 59.57 -13.37
CA GLY A 773 -21.27 60.72 -13.80
C GLY A 773 -22.76 60.76 -13.44
N ASN A 774 -23.08 61.33 -12.28
CA ASN A 774 -24.26 62.18 -12.19
C ASN A 774 -23.94 63.41 -11.35
N GLY A 775 -23.78 64.56 -12.01
CA GLY A 775 -23.41 65.82 -11.38
C GLY A 775 -24.60 66.74 -11.17
N LYS A 776 -24.78 67.23 -9.95
CA LYS A 776 -25.47 68.47 -9.60
C LYS A 776 -25.09 68.92 -8.19
#